data_AF-A0A928NIU6-F1
#
_entry.id   AF-A0A928NIU6-F1
#
_cell.length_a   1.000
_cell.length_b   1.000
_cell.length_c   1.000
_cell.angle_alpha   90.00
_cell.angle_beta   90.00
_cell.angle_gamma   90.00
#
_symmetry.space_group_name_H-M   'P 1'
#
loop_
_entity.id
_entity.type
_entity.pdbx_description
1 polymer ?
#
loop_
_entity_poly.entity_id
_entity_poly.type
_entity_poly.pdbx_seq_one_letter_code
_entity_poly.pdbx_strand_id
1 'polypeptide(L)'
;YEQILNEDNTDAEAYWSLVLCRYGIEYVEDPTSHKRIPTVNRAQFTSVFDDEDYKSAISYADSYQKTVYEKEANTINEIQKGILAISQKEEPFDVFICYKETDNSGRRTPDSVLANDLYHQLKQEGFKVFFARITLEDKLGTAYEPYIFAALNSSKVMVVLGTKPEYFNAVWVKNEWSRYLALIKNGAKKMLIPAYKDMDPYDLPEEFSHLQAQDMSKLGFMQDLIRGIKKIAKSEQPKQTVVKETVAASTNVNTAPLLERAFMFLEDRDWESADEYCEKVLDIEPKCAEAYLGKLMAELRVSSKDGLCNCGMPFDSNDNYAKVMRFGDGDLKTKLQNDIDHINTRNENNRLNGIYAKASQQMNTATTEKEFKIASETFNTISHHKDAKELSAKCLEKAEIARKDNILSDARDDMTFNTAYGYRSAIRLLQSIPGWKDADSLKSECENKIRDIKAKEEAERLEKERLEKLKIAKKERIAKRNKKIAMITTPIVCAIVVFIIILNTIILPPIYRKKANEIYGETLSQAKIGDTIKFGSYEQDNNKTNGKEKIEWIVLDKQDNRILVISKNSLDCKPYNESAEEITWETCSLRKWLNDDFADDAFSEPEKSIIPKVSVEAHINPEFDTDPGDATEDKVFLLSITEANKYFGSDSDRECKATDYAVANGVWKSDSGNCWWWLRSPGGDQSSAAGVYNDGGVDEGGSTVSYDDIAVRPAMWINLDS
;
A
#
# COMPACT_ATOMS: atom_id res chain seq x y z
N TYR A 1 -24.13 -3.77 -35.26
CA TYR A 1 -24.57 -4.89 -36.13
C TYR A 1 -26.00 -4.71 -36.60
N GLU A 2 -27.00 -4.51 -35.72
CA GLU A 2 -28.38 -4.23 -36.18
C GLU A 2 -28.47 -3.01 -37.11
N GLN A 3 -27.71 -1.94 -36.85
CA GLN A 3 -27.61 -0.79 -37.76
C GLN A 3 -26.98 -1.16 -39.12
N ILE A 4 -26.01 -2.09 -39.14
CA ILE A 4 -25.39 -2.58 -40.38
C ILE A 4 -26.43 -3.36 -41.18
N LEU A 5 -27.23 -4.20 -40.52
CA LEU A 5 -28.31 -4.94 -41.17
C LEU A 5 -29.46 -4.06 -41.69
N ASN A 6 -29.64 -2.87 -41.13
CA ASN A 6 -30.57 -1.89 -41.68
C ASN A 6 -30.08 -1.29 -43.01
N GLU A 7 -28.76 -1.28 -43.25
CA GLU A 7 -28.14 -0.80 -44.50
C GLU A 7 -27.94 -1.95 -45.50
N ASP A 8 -27.49 -3.11 -45.04
CA ASP A 8 -27.31 -4.35 -45.80
C ASP A 8 -27.89 -5.54 -45.02
N ASN A 9 -29.10 -5.94 -45.38
CA ASN A 9 -29.80 -7.04 -44.73
C ASN A 9 -29.31 -8.44 -45.16
N THR A 10 -28.26 -8.52 -45.98
CA THR A 10 -27.64 -9.76 -46.46
C THR A 10 -26.23 -9.99 -45.92
N ASP A 11 -25.74 -9.14 -45.01
CA ASP A 11 -24.40 -9.28 -44.43
C ASP A 11 -24.34 -10.46 -43.44
N ALA A 12 -23.71 -11.56 -43.87
CA ALA A 12 -23.56 -12.78 -43.07
C ALA A 12 -22.72 -12.58 -41.79
N GLU A 13 -21.70 -11.71 -41.85
CA GLU A 13 -20.81 -11.43 -40.72
C GLU A 13 -21.54 -10.59 -39.67
N ALA A 14 -22.40 -9.66 -40.09
CA ALA A 14 -23.24 -8.88 -39.20
C ALA A 14 -24.24 -9.78 -38.45
N TYR A 15 -24.89 -10.73 -39.13
CA TYR A 15 -25.74 -11.73 -38.46
C TYR A 15 -24.93 -12.64 -37.51
N TRP A 16 -23.78 -13.16 -37.94
CA TRP A 16 -22.94 -13.99 -37.06
C TRP A 16 -22.47 -13.22 -35.82
N SER A 17 -22.07 -11.96 -36.00
CA SER A 17 -21.69 -11.08 -34.91
C SER A 17 -22.83 -10.82 -33.93
N LEU A 18 -24.09 -10.75 -34.40
CA LEU A 18 -25.25 -10.68 -33.52
C LEU A 18 -25.42 -11.94 -32.69
N VAL A 19 -25.22 -13.13 -33.28
CA VAL A 19 -25.23 -14.41 -32.56
C VAL A 19 -24.16 -14.39 -31.46
N LEU A 20 -22.93 -14.04 -31.79
CA LEU A 20 -21.84 -13.96 -30.80
C LEU A 20 -22.17 -12.98 -29.66
N CYS A 21 -22.74 -11.81 -29.98
CA CYS A 21 -23.19 -10.83 -28.98
C CYS A 21 -24.33 -11.37 -28.10
N ARG A 22 -25.29 -12.09 -28.70
CA ARG A 22 -26.46 -12.64 -28.01
C ARG A 22 -26.07 -13.72 -27.00
N TYR A 23 -25.14 -14.59 -27.37
CA TYR A 23 -24.59 -15.64 -26.50
C TYR A 23 -23.43 -15.16 -25.61
N GLY A 24 -23.03 -13.88 -25.74
CA GLY A 24 -21.98 -13.27 -24.92
C GLY A 24 -20.64 -13.98 -25.09
N ILE A 25 -20.29 -14.28 -26.35
CA ILE A 25 -19.09 -15.06 -26.66
C ILE A 25 -17.84 -14.20 -26.49
N GLU A 26 -16.90 -14.68 -25.68
CA GLU A 26 -15.58 -14.10 -25.53
C GLU A 26 -14.51 -15.14 -25.86
N TYR A 27 -13.57 -14.78 -26.72
CA TYR A 27 -12.50 -15.67 -27.15
C TYR A 27 -11.29 -15.50 -26.24
N VAL A 28 -11.08 -16.45 -25.33
CA VAL A 28 -9.97 -16.45 -24.38
C VAL A 28 -8.82 -17.28 -24.95
N GLU A 29 -7.60 -16.79 -24.81
CA GLU A 29 -6.40 -17.53 -25.23
C GLU A 29 -6.10 -18.65 -24.25
N ASP A 30 -6.05 -19.89 -24.75
CA ASP A 30 -5.63 -21.04 -23.96
C ASP A 30 -4.12 -20.95 -23.65
N PRO A 31 -3.70 -20.91 -22.38
CA PRO A 31 -2.29 -20.73 -22.00
C PRO A 31 -1.34 -21.81 -22.51
N THR A 32 -1.88 -22.98 -22.88
CA THR A 32 -1.07 -24.14 -23.31
C THR A 32 -0.99 -24.24 -24.82
N SER A 33 -2.11 -24.04 -25.53
CA SER A 33 -2.17 -24.19 -26.98
C SER A 33 -2.10 -22.87 -27.76
N HIS A 34 -2.14 -21.72 -27.08
CA HIS A 34 -2.26 -20.37 -27.67
C HIS A 34 -3.46 -20.21 -28.62
N LYS A 35 -4.39 -21.17 -28.62
CA LYS A 35 -5.61 -21.11 -29.42
C LYS A 35 -6.63 -20.28 -28.68
N ARG A 36 -7.35 -19.44 -29.43
CA ARG A 36 -8.50 -18.72 -28.92
C ARG A 36 -9.70 -19.66 -28.83
N ILE A 37 -10.16 -19.92 -27.61
CA ILE A 37 -11.30 -20.79 -27.32
C ILE A 37 -12.49 -19.90 -26.95
N PRO A 38 -13.68 -20.10 -27.56
CA PRO A 38 -14.86 -19.35 -27.19
C PRO A 38 -15.31 -19.74 -25.78
N THR A 39 -15.72 -18.75 -25.01
CA THR A 39 -16.40 -18.90 -23.71
C THR A 39 -17.80 -18.33 -23.85
N VAL A 40 -18.78 -18.93 -23.14
CA VAL A 40 -20.18 -18.50 -23.19
C VAL A 40 -20.52 -17.81 -21.89
N ASN A 41 -20.80 -16.50 -21.93
CA ASN A 41 -21.16 -15.69 -20.76
C ASN A 41 -22.67 -15.35 -20.69
N ARG A 42 -23.45 -15.78 -21.69
CA ARG A 42 -24.92 -15.65 -21.73
C ARG A 42 -25.53 -16.96 -22.21
N ALA A 43 -25.42 -18.00 -21.39
CA ALA A 43 -26.03 -19.29 -21.72
C ALA A 43 -27.55 -19.17 -21.88
N GLN A 44 -28.11 -19.99 -22.77
CA GLN A 44 -29.55 -20.09 -23.04
C GLN A 44 -30.00 -21.55 -23.06
N PHE A 45 -31.31 -21.79 -22.94
CA PHE A 45 -31.88 -23.13 -23.12
C PHE A 45 -32.01 -23.53 -24.59
N THR A 46 -32.07 -22.57 -25.49
CA THR A 46 -32.20 -22.75 -26.93
C THR A 46 -30.84 -23.00 -27.57
N SER A 47 -30.79 -24.01 -28.45
CA SER A 47 -29.61 -24.31 -29.24
C SER A 47 -29.24 -23.11 -30.12
N VAL A 48 -27.95 -22.85 -30.31
CA VAL A 48 -27.47 -21.83 -31.27
C VAL A 48 -27.95 -22.11 -32.69
N PHE A 49 -28.23 -23.38 -33.02
CA PHE A 49 -28.76 -23.77 -34.32
C PHE A 49 -30.21 -23.34 -34.55
N ASP A 50 -30.96 -23.07 -33.47
CA ASP A 50 -32.34 -22.62 -33.54
C ASP A 50 -32.44 -21.09 -33.68
N ASP A 51 -31.33 -20.37 -33.50
CA ASP A 51 -31.26 -18.93 -33.59
C ASP A 51 -31.50 -18.43 -35.03
N GLU A 52 -32.41 -17.47 -35.20
CA GLU A 52 -32.77 -16.92 -36.51
C GLU A 52 -31.63 -16.11 -37.14
N ASP A 53 -30.80 -15.44 -36.34
CA ASP A 53 -29.62 -14.73 -36.83
C ASP A 53 -28.55 -15.75 -37.27
N TYR A 54 -28.41 -16.89 -36.59
CA TYR A 54 -27.53 -17.97 -37.04
C TYR A 54 -27.99 -18.55 -38.39
N LYS A 55 -29.28 -18.85 -38.52
CA LYS A 55 -29.84 -19.35 -39.79
C LYS A 55 -29.60 -18.35 -40.92
N SER A 56 -29.79 -17.07 -40.65
CA SER A 56 -29.52 -15.99 -41.60
C SER A 56 -28.04 -15.89 -41.96
N ALA A 57 -27.14 -15.93 -40.99
CA ALA A 57 -25.69 -15.95 -41.21
C ALA A 57 -25.27 -17.10 -42.13
N ILE A 58 -25.76 -18.32 -41.89
CA ILE A 58 -25.46 -19.49 -42.72
C ILE A 58 -26.07 -19.39 -44.12
N SER A 59 -27.21 -18.72 -44.27
CA SER A 59 -27.88 -18.58 -45.56
C SER A 59 -27.17 -17.59 -46.49
N TYR A 60 -26.54 -16.55 -45.93
CA TYR A 60 -25.84 -15.50 -46.67
C TYR A 60 -24.33 -15.71 -46.76
N ALA A 61 -23.76 -16.57 -45.92
CA ALA A 61 -22.32 -16.86 -45.90
C ALA A 61 -21.83 -17.52 -47.20
N ASP A 62 -20.61 -17.14 -47.61
CA ASP A 62 -19.88 -17.88 -48.63
C ASP A 62 -19.41 -19.26 -48.12
N SER A 63 -18.84 -20.08 -49.00
CA SER A 63 -18.43 -21.45 -48.67
C SER A 63 -17.37 -21.52 -47.55
N TYR A 64 -16.51 -20.51 -47.44
CA TYR A 64 -15.49 -20.44 -46.41
C TYR A 64 -16.10 -20.00 -45.08
N GLN A 65 -16.84 -18.88 -45.07
CA GLN A 65 -17.52 -18.34 -43.89
C GLN A 65 -18.46 -19.37 -43.27
N LYS A 66 -19.25 -20.07 -44.09
CA LYS A 66 -20.16 -21.11 -43.63
C LYS A 66 -19.45 -22.22 -42.86
N THR A 67 -18.29 -22.66 -43.37
CA THR A 67 -17.48 -23.69 -42.70
C THR A 67 -16.98 -23.21 -41.33
N VAL A 68 -16.61 -21.93 -41.22
CA VAL A 68 -16.16 -21.31 -39.96
C VAL A 68 -17.32 -21.20 -38.98
N TYR A 69 -18.44 -20.60 -39.39
CA TYR A 69 -19.61 -20.37 -38.53
C TYR A 69 -20.21 -21.69 -38.03
N GLU A 70 -20.32 -22.72 -38.88
CA GLU A 70 -20.79 -24.05 -38.46
C GLU A 70 -19.87 -24.68 -37.40
N LYS A 71 -18.55 -24.57 -37.57
CA LYS A 71 -17.58 -25.12 -36.61
C LYS A 71 -17.64 -24.39 -35.27
N GLU A 72 -17.74 -23.06 -35.30
CA GLU A 72 -17.84 -22.25 -34.09
C GLU A 72 -19.19 -22.45 -33.39
N ALA A 73 -20.29 -22.48 -34.13
CA ALA A 73 -21.62 -22.78 -33.61
C ALA A 73 -21.67 -24.16 -32.93
N ASN A 74 -21.06 -25.18 -33.55
CA ASN A 74 -20.91 -26.50 -32.90
C ASN A 74 -20.17 -26.41 -31.56
N THR A 75 -19.07 -25.65 -31.53
CA THR A 75 -18.28 -25.48 -30.30
C THR A 75 -19.09 -24.76 -29.21
N ILE A 76 -19.76 -23.67 -29.56
CA ILE A 76 -20.65 -22.91 -28.66
C ILE A 76 -21.78 -23.79 -28.13
N ASN A 77 -22.38 -24.60 -28.99
CA ASN A 77 -23.47 -25.50 -28.62
C ASN A 77 -23.03 -26.57 -27.61
N GLU A 78 -21.86 -27.17 -27.80
CA GLU A 78 -21.32 -28.16 -26.86
C GLU A 78 -20.97 -27.53 -25.49
N ILE A 79 -20.43 -26.31 -25.49
CA ILE A 79 -20.21 -25.56 -24.24
C ILE A 79 -21.53 -25.30 -23.52
N GLN A 80 -22.57 -24.87 -24.26
CA GLN A 80 -23.91 -24.65 -23.68
C GLN A 80 -24.51 -25.92 -23.10
N LYS A 81 -24.40 -27.07 -23.79
CA LYS A 81 -24.84 -28.35 -23.24
C LYS A 81 -24.13 -28.69 -21.93
N GLY A 82 -22.83 -28.44 -21.86
CA GLY A 82 -22.04 -28.60 -20.63
C GLY A 82 -22.54 -27.71 -19.50
N ILE A 83 -22.79 -26.43 -19.79
CA ILE A 83 -23.36 -25.45 -18.85
C ILE A 83 -24.72 -25.93 -18.32
N LEU A 84 -25.63 -26.35 -19.20
CA LEU A 84 -26.95 -26.84 -18.84
C LEU A 84 -26.89 -28.11 -18.00
N ALA A 85 -26.00 -29.04 -18.33
CA ALA A 85 -25.83 -30.29 -17.59
C ALA A 85 -25.31 -30.08 -16.16
N ILE A 86 -24.46 -29.07 -15.95
CA ILE A 86 -24.00 -28.67 -14.60
C ILE A 86 -25.13 -27.93 -13.88
N SER A 87 -25.77 -26.96 -14.54
CA SER A 87 -26.85 -26.16 -13.96
C SER A 87 -28.03 -27.01 -13.48
N GLN A 88 -28.37 -28.11 -14.16
CA GLN A 88 -29.45 -29.01 -13.75
C GLN A 88 -29.14 -29.82 -12.49
N LYS A 89 -27.86 -30.00 -12.14
CA LYS A 89 -27.44 -30.69 -10.91
C LYS A 89 -27.43 -29.76 -9.71
N GLU A 90 -27.42 -28.44 -9.95
CA GLU A 90 -27.47 -27.45 -8.88
C GLU A 90 -28.87 -27.36 -8.29
N GLU A 91 -28.94 -27.46 -6.97
CA GLU A 91 -30.16 -27.25 -6.22
C GLU A 91 -30.66 -25.78 -6.37
N PRO A 92 -31.97 -25.54 -6.57
CA PRO A 92 -32.54 -24.22 -6.86
C PRO A 92 -32.23 -23.14 -5.82
N PHE A 93 -31.93 -21.92 -6.26
CA PHE A 93 -31.78 -20.75 -5.40
C PHE A 93 -33.12 -20.04 -5.20
N ASP A 94 -33.31 -19.39 -4.06
CA ASP A 94 -34.46 -18.55 -3.75
C ASP A 94 -34.20 -17.08 -4.11
N VAL A 95 -33.01 -16.59 -3.77
CA VAL A 95 -32.60 -15.18 -3.90
C VAL A 95 -31.27 -15.07 -4.65
N PHE A 96 -31.18 -14.14 -5.59
CA PHE A 96 -29.94 -13.75 -6.26
C PHE A 96 -29.51 -12.37 -5.78
N ILE A 97 -28.27 -12.23 -5.30
CA ILE A 97 -27.70 -10.93 -4.94
C ILE A 97 -26.77 -10.46 -6.07
N CYS A 98 -27.15 -9.38 -6.73
CA CYS A 98 -26.41 -8.75 -7.83
C CYS A 98 -25.77 -7.45 -7.35
N TYR A 99 -24.45 -7.33 -7.49
CA TYR A 99 -23.66 -6.23 -6.93
C TYR A 99 -22.29 -6.13 -7.60
N LYS A 100 -21.62 -4.97 -7.47
CA LYS A 100 -20.23 -4.83 -7.93
C LYS A 100 -19.27 -5.35 -6.85
N GLU A 101 -18.44 -6.35 -7.16
CA GLU A 101 -17.47 -6.93 -6.21
C GLU A 101 -16.27 -5.99 -5.92
N THR A 102 -15.57 -5.56 -6.96
CA THR A 102 -14.35 -4.73 -6.86
C THR A 102 -14.48 -3.37 -7.55
N ASP A 103 -13.75 -2.35 -7.07
CA ASP A 103 -13.56 -1.07 -7.75
C ASP A 103 -12.49 -1.16 -8.86
N ASN A 104 -12.22 -0.05 -9.55
CA ASN A 104 -11.22 0.03 -10.62
C ASN A 104 -9.78 -0.22 -10.12
N SER A 105 -9.55 -0.22 -8.81
CA SER A 105 -8.26 -0.52 -8.18
C SER A 105 -8.19 -1.96 -7.64
N GLY A 106 -9.21 -2.80 -7.93
CA GLY A 106 -9.29 -4.18 -7.46
C GLY A 106 -9.69 -4.32 -5.98
N ARG A 107 -10.05 -3.24 -5.30
CA ARG A 107 -10.46 -3.27 -3.88
C ARG A 107 -11.95 -3.56 -3.77
N ARG A 108 -12.37 -4.13 -2.64
CA ARG A 108 -13.79 -4.35 -2.34
C ARG A 108 -14.58 -3.05 -2.37
N THR A 109 -15.73 -3.06 -3.04
CA THR A 109 -16.67 -1.93 -3.03
C THR A 109 -17.51 -1.92 -1.73
N PRO A 110 -18.13 -0.77 -1.39
CA PRO A 110 -19.18 -0.72 -0.35
C PRO A 110 -20.34 -1.67 -0.64
N ASP A 111 -20.73 -1.82 -1.91
CA ASP A 111 -21.76 -2.77 -2.37
C ASP A 111 -21.43 -4.20 -1.91
N SER A 112 -20.16 -4.61 -2.03
CA SER A 112 -19.73 -5.94 -1.62
C SER A 112 -19.83 -6.20 -0.11
N VAL A 113 -19.84 -5.14 0.71
CA VAL A 113 -20.03 -5.24 2.16
C VAL A 113 -21.52 -5.37 2.45
N LEU A 114 -22.35 -4.52 1.85
CA LEU A 114 -23.81 -4.57 1.99
C LEU A 114 -24.40 -5.90 1.48
N ALA A 115 -23.89 -6.40 0.36
CA ALA A 115 -24.24 -7.71 -0.19
C ALA A 115 -23.93 -8.86 0.78
N ASN A 116 -22.79 -8.76 1.48
CA ASN A 116 -22.38 -9.75 2.46
C ASN A 116 -23.32 -9.75 3.67
N ASP A 117 -23.69 -8.58 4.17
CA ASP A 117 -24.63 -8.44 5.29
C ASP A 117 -26.02 -8.97 4.91
N LEU A 118 -26.50 -8.65 3.71
CA LEU A 118 -27.75 -9.16 3.17
C LEU A 118 -27.73 -10.69 3.02
N TYR A 119 -26.63 -11.24 2.49
CA TYR A 119 -26.46 -12.68 2.35
C TYR A 119 -26.62 -13.40 3.70
N HIS A 120 -25.91 -12.95 4.73
CA HIS A 120 -25.96 -13.60 6.04
C HIS A 120 -27.35 -13.53 6.67
N GLN A 121 -28.03 -12.38 6.57
CA GLN A 121 -29.39 -12.24 7.10
C GLN A 121 -30.40 -13.11 6.35
N LEU A 122 -30.33 -13.17 5.02
CA LEU A 122 -31.19 -14.06 4.23
C LEU A 122 -30.91 -15.55 4.50
N LYS A 123 -29.64 -15.92 4.70
CA LYS A 123 -29.26 -17.29 5.09
C LYS A 123 -29.77 -17.65 6.49
N GLN A 124 -29.71 -16.72 7.44
CA GLN A 124 -30.27 -16.91 8.78
C GLN A 124 -31.78 -17.16 8.74
N GLU A 125 -32.46 -16.59 7.75
CA GLU A 125 -33.89 -16.76 7.51
C GLU A 125 -34.23 -18.02 6.68
N GLY A 126 -33.23 -18.85 6.38
CA GLY A 126 -33.38 -20.14 5.72
C GLY A 126 -33.43 -20.11 4.20
N PHE A 127 -33.16 -18.96 3.56
CA PHE A 127 -33.15 -18.88 2.10
C PHE A 127 -31.87 -19.49 1.50
N LYS A 128 -32.02 -20.15 0.35
CA LYS A 128 -30.89 -20.50 -0.48
C LYS A 128 -30.51 -19.32 -1.37
N VAL A 129 -29.43 -18.64 -1.02
CA VAL A 129 -29.01 -17.38 -1.66
C VAL A 129 -27.82 -17.61 -2.58
N PHE A 130 -27.91 -17.13 -3.81
CA PHE A 130 -26.76 -16.99 -4.69
C PHE A 130 -26.05 -15.68 -4.37
N PHE A 131 -24.80 -15.79 -3.93
CA PHE A 131 -23.93 -14.66 -3.64
C PHE A 131 -22.57 -14.95 -4.27
N ALA A 132 -22.24 -14.23 -5.34
CA ALA A 132 -21.13 -14.55 -6.23
C ALA A 132 -19.83 -14.86 -5.47
N ARG A 133 -19.45 -14.04 -4.47
CA ARG A 133 -18.25 -14.27 -3.66
C ARG A 133 -18.20 -15.65 -2.99
N ILE A 134 -19.31 -16.13 -2.45
CA ILE A 134 -19.34 -17.41 -1.70
C ILE A 134 -19.71 -18.57 -2.60
N THR A 135 -20.69 -18.40 -3.50
CA THR A 135 -21.15 -19.49 -4.36
C THR A 135 -20.12 -19.89 -5.41
N LEU A 136 -19.26 -18.95 -5.84
CA LEU A 136 -18.25 -19.18 -6.86
C LEU A 136 -16.82 -19.33 -6.28
N GLU A 137 -16.64 -19.28 -4.96
CA GLU A 137 -15.32 -19.28 -4.29
C GLU A 137 -14.46 -20.48 -4.70
N ASP A 138 -15.06 -21.68 -4.72
CA ASP A 138 -14.39 -22.93 -5.08
C ASP A 138 -14.46 -23.26 -6.57
N LYS A 139 -14.86 -22.30 -7.42
CA LYS A 139 -15.04 -22.50 -8.87
C LYS A 139 -13.92 -21.79 -9.64
N LEU A 140 -13.45 -22.44 -10.69
CA LEU A 140 -12.52 -21.82 -11.64
C LEU A 140 -13.28 -20.78 -12.48
N GLY A 141 -12.65 -19.65 -12.81
CA GLY A 141 -13.31 -18.52 -13.50
C GLY A 141 -14.01 -18.87 -14.81
N THR A 142 -13.48 -19.83 -15.56
CA THR A 142 -14.09 -20.35 -16.79
C THR A 142 -15.34 -21.20 -16.55
N ALA A 143 -15.63 -21.56 -15.30
CA ALA A 143 -16.76 -22.39 -14.88
C ALA A 143 -17.80 -21.61 -14.05
N TYR A 144 -17.79 -20.27 -14.06
CA TYR A 144 -18.77 -19.45 -13.33
C TYR A 144 -20.17 -19.47 -13.95
N GLU A 145 -20.25 -19.38 -15.28
CA GLU A 145 -21.53 -19.26 -15.99
C GLU A 145 -22.55 -20.36 -15.65
N PRO A 146 -22.20 -21.67 -15.53
CA PRO A 146 -23.17 -22.68 -15.13
C PRO A 146 -23.92 -22.38 -13.83
N TYR A 147 -23.22 -21.85 -12.84
CA TYR A 147 -23.79 -21.54 -11.53
C TYR A 147 -24.60 -20.25 -11.56
N ILE A 148 -24.12 -19.24 -12.28
CA ILE A 148 -24.84 -17.98 -12.49
C ILE A 148 -26.13 -18.25 -13.26
N PHE A 149 -26.06 -19.03 -14.34
CA PHE A 149 -27.21 -19.45 -15.12
C PHE A 149 -28.22 -20.23 -14.25
N ALA A 150 -27.75 -21.18 -13.44
CA ALA A 150 -28.62 -21.90 -12.50
C ALA A 150 -29.34 -20.95 -11.55
N ALA A 151 -28.62 -19.98 -10.98
CA ALA A 151 -29.16 -19.03 -10.02
C ALA A 151 -30.13 -18.02 -10.64
N LEU A 152 -29.83 -17.46 -11.81
CA LEU A 152 -30.73 -16.55 -12.54
C LEU A 152 -32.06 -17.25 -12.87
N ASN A 153 -32.01 -18.51 -13.28
CA ASN A 153 -33.21 -19.26 -13.66
C ASN A 153 -34.02 -19.79 -12.46
N SER A 154 -33.38 -20.18 -11.37
CA SER A 154 -34.08 -20.71 -10.19
C SER A 154 -34.59 -19.63 -9.23
N SER A 155 -33.82 -18.56 -8.99
CA SER A 155 -34.18 -17.52 -8.01
C SER A 155 -35.50 -16.82 -8.32
N LYS A 156 -36.34 -16.68 -7.30
CA LYS A 156 -37.62 -15.96 -7.37
C LYS A 156 -37.44 -14.46 -7.18
N VAL A 157 -36.42 -14.06 -6.43
CA VAL A 157 -36.12 -12.65 -6.17
C VAL A 157 -34.67 -12.36 -6.52
N MET A 158 -34.42 -11.28 -7.27
CA MET A 158 -33.11 -10.68 -7.42
C MET A 158 -33.06 -9.35 -6.66
N VAL A 159 -32.06 -9.18 -5.81
CA VAL A 159 -31.75 -7.89 -5.19
C VAL A 159 -30.53 -7.31 -5.90
N VAL A 160 -30.72 -6.18 -6.59
CA VAL A 160 -29.63 -5.45 -7.25
C VAL A 160 -29.26 -4.29 -6.35
N LEU A 161 -28.07 -4.32 -5.77
CA LEU A 161 -27.63 -3.32 -4.80
C LEU A 161 -26.49 -2.47 -5.34
N GLY A 162 -26.54 -1.18 -5.04
CA GLY A 162 -25.50 -0.24 -5.47
C GLY A 162 -25.46 1.04 -4.66
N THR A 163 -24.26 1.56 -4.48
CA THR A 163 -23.96 2.83 -3.83
C THR A 163 -23.58 3.93 -4.82
N LYS A 164 -23.50 3.60 -6.12
CA LYS A 164 -23.16 4.53 -7.20
C LYS A 164 -23.86 4.16 -8.51
N PRO A 165 -24.20 5.13 -9.37
CA PRO A 165 -24.80 4.86 -10.68
C PRO A 165 -23.92 3.99 -11.58
N GLU A 166 -22.59 4.19 -11.50
CA GLU A 166 -21.63 3.43 -12.30
C GLU A 166 -21.63 1.94 -11.96
N TYR A 167 -21.93 1.56 -10.71
CA TYR A 167 -21.89 0.16 -10.28
C TYR A 167 -23.06 -0.65 -10.83
N PHE A 168 -24.24 -0.04 -10.96
CA PHE A 168 -25.38 -0.67 -11.66
C PHE A 168 -25.10 -0.87 -13.15
N ASN A 169 -24.28 0.00 -13.74
CA ASN A 169 -23.91 -0.03 -15.15
C ASN A 169 -22.62 -0.81 -15.44
N ALA A 170 -21.96 -1.36 -14.42
CA ALA A 170 -20.77 -2.18 -14.62
C ALA A 170 -21.12 -3.41 -15.48
N VAL A 171 -20.23 -3.76 -16.42
CA VAL A 171 -20.47 -4.78 -17.48
C VAL A 171 -21.11 -6.05 -16.93
N TRP A 172 -20.55 -6.59 -15.84
CA TRP A 172 -21.05 -7.83 -15.24
C TRP A 172 -22.40 -7.68 -14.53
N VAL A 173 -22.54 -6.63 -13.71
CA VAL A 173 -23.77 -6.32 -12.97
C VAL A 173 -24.93 -6.10 -13.94
N LYS A 174 -24.69 -5.28 -14.98
CA LYS A 174 -25.62 -5.03 -16.08
C LYS A 174 -26.00 -6.30 -16.82
N ASN A 175 -25.05 -7.19 -17.07
CA ASN A 175 -25.34 -8.48 -17.71
C ASN A 175 -26.31 -9.32 -16.86
N GLU A 176 -26.12 -9.39 -15.55
CA GLU A 176 -26.96 -10.20 -14.65
C GLU A 176 -28.39 -9.66 -14.55
N TRP A 177 -28.56 -8.38 -14.20
CA TRP A 177 -29.90 -7.82 -14.00
C TRP A 177 -30.68 -7.70 -15.30
N SER A 178 -30.03 -7.43 -16.43
CA SER A 178 -30.73 -7.34 -17.73
C SER A 178 -31.25 -8.71 -18.18
N ARG A 179 -30.49 -9.79 -17.97
CA ARG A 179 -30.93 -11.16 -18.21
C ARG A 179 -32.12 -11.51 -17.31
N TYR A 180 -32.09 -11.10 -16.04
CA TYR A 180 -33.18 -11.35 -15.11
C TYR A 180 -34.45 -10.59 -15.50
N LEU A 181 -34.33 -9.32 -15.91
CA LEU A 181 -35.46 -8.55 -16.46
C LEU A 181 -36.02 -9.17 -17.74
N ALA A 182 -35.17 -9.71 -18.62
CA ALA A 182 -35.64 -10.42 -19.81
C ALA A 182 -36.50 -11.64 -19.46
N LEU A 183 -36.13 -12.40 -18.41
CA LEU A 183 -36.95 -13.51 -17.91
C LEU A 183 -38.32 -13.02 -17.40
N ILE A 184 -38.35 -11.89 -16.69
CA ILE A 184 -39.59 -11.27 -16.20
C ILE A 184 -40.47 -10.83 -17.38
N LYS A 185 -39.89 -10.16 -18.38
CA LYS A 185 -40.58 -9.72 -19.61
C LYS A 185 -41.15 -10.91 -20.39
N ASN A 186 -40.45 -12.05 -20.38
CA ASN A 186 -40.90 -13.30 -21.00
C ASN A 186 -41.91 -14.10 -20.14
N GLY A 187 -42.44 -13.51 -19.06
CA GLY A 187 -43.54 -14.06 -18.26
C GLY A 187 -43.12 -14.91 -17.05
N ALA A 188 -41.84 -14.93 -16.68
CA ALA A 188 -41.41 -15.62 -15.46
C ALA A 188 -41.95 -14.91 -14.20
N LYS A 189 -42.51 -15.68 -13.25
CA LYS A 189 -42.94 -15.19 -11.93
C LYS A 189 -41.74 -14.87 -11.04
N LYS A 190 -41.05 -13.77 -11.33
CA LYS A 190 -39.82 -13.31 -10.65
C LYS A 190 -39.95 -11.84 -10.25
N MET A 191 -39.21 -11.42 -9.23
CA MET A 191 -39.18 -10.03 -8.80
C MET A 191 -37.76 -9.50 -8.74
N LEU A 192 -37.53 -8.33 -9.32
CA LEU A 192 -36.28 -7.58 -9.16
C LEU A 192 -36.51 -6.40 -8.21
N ILE A 193 -35.65 -6.27 -7.21
CA ILE A 193 -35.68 -5.19 -6.22
C ILE A 193 -34.40 -4.37 -6.35
N PRO A 194 -34.46 -3.16 -6.92
CA PRO A 194 -33.34 -2.23 -6.89
C PRO A 194 -33.18 -1.68 -5.46
N ALA A 195 -31.98 -1.78 -4.89
CA ALA A 195 -31.65 -1.29 -3.56
C ALA A 195 -30.48 -0.30 -3.65
N TYR A 196 -30.70 0.95 -3.30
CA TYR A 196 -29.71 2.01 -3.47
C TYR A 196 -29.41 2.72 -2.15
N LYS A 197 -28.21 3.27 -2.02
CA LYS A 197 -27.79 4.03 -0.84
C LYS A 197 -26.90 5.19 -1.26
N ASP A 198 -27.05 6.32 -0.58
CA ASP A 198 -26.23 7.52 -0.79
C ASP A 198 -26.27 8.04 -2.25
N MET A 199 -27.38 7.81 -2.96
CA MET A 199 -27.61 8.25 -4.34
C MET A 199 -29.08 8.62 -4.58
N ASP A 200 -29.35 9.39 -5.63
CA ASP A 200 -30.71 9.74 -6.00
C ASP A 200 -31.39 8.57 -6.76
N PRO A 201 -32.65 8.21 -6.45
CA PRO A 201 -33.38 7.21 -7.21
C PRO A 201 -33.51 7.50 -8.72
N TYR A 202 -33.39 8.76 -9.15
CA TYR A 202 -33.35 9.14 -10.57
C TYR A 202 -32.03 8.77 -11.27
N ASP A 203 -30.96 8.48 -10.51
CA ASP A 203 -29.68 8.04 -11.07
C ASP A 203 -29.65 6.52 -11.37
N LEU A 204 -30.72 5.80 -11.01
CA LEU A 204 -30.85 4.38 -11.33
C LEU A 204 -31.04 4.17 -12.85
N PRO A 205 -30.61 3.01 -13.39
CA PRO A 205 -30.87 2.66 -14.78
C PRO A 205 -32.33 2.87 -15.17
N GLU A 206 -32.58 3.44 -16.35
CA GLU A 206 -33.93 3.75 -16.85
C GLU A 206 -34.81 2.49 -16.88
N GLU A 207 -34.22 1.32 -17.09
CA GLU A 207 -34.90 0.02 -17.06
C GLU A 207 -35.54 -0.30 -15.69
N PHE A 208 -35.09 0.36 -14.61
CA PHE A 208 -35.64 0.21 -13.25
C PHE A 208 -36.75 1.20 -12.93
N SER A 209 -37.05 2.17 -13.80
CA SER A 209 -38.08 3.20 -13.58
C SER A 209 -39.48 2.63 -13.26
N HIS A 210 -39.77 1.41 -13.74
CA HIS A 210 -41.04 0.71 -13.53
C HIS A 210 -41.04 -0.18 -12.27
N LEU A 211 -39.93 -0.23 -11.54
CA LEU A 211 -39.73 -1.09 -10.38
C LEU A 211 -39.74 -0.26 -9.08
N GLN A 212 -40.16 -0.89 -8.00
CA GLN A 212 -40.14 -0.27 -6.68
C GLN A 212 -38.72 -0.32 -6.09
N ALA A 213 -37.93 0.72 -6.37
CA ALA A 213 -36.60 0.90 -5.77
C ALA A 213 -36.70 1.16 -4.26
N GLN A 214 -35.77 0.59 -3.50
CA GLN A 214 -35.70 0.73 -2.04
C GLN A 214 -34.42 1.47 -1.62
N ASP A 215 -34.59 2.45 -0.74
CA ASP A 215 -33.48 3.21 -0.15
C ASP A 215 -32.94 2.49 1.09
N MET A 216 -31.68 2.06 1.03
CA MET A 216 -31.00 1.33 2.10
C MET A 216 -30.59 2.23 3.27
N SER A 217 -30.68 3.55 3.12
CA SER A 217 -30.38 4.52 4.18
C SER A 217 -31.49 4.59 5.24
N LYS A 218 -32.67 4.03 4.95
CA LYS A 218 -33.82 4.03 5.85
C LYS A 218 -33.61 3.06 7.02
N LEU A 219 -33.86 3.54 8.23
CA LEU A 219 -33.84 2.71 9.43
C LEU A 219 -34.87 1.57 9.29
N GLY A 220 -34.44 0.33 9.52
CA GLY A 220 -35.30 -0.85 9.33
C GLY A 220 -35.34 -1.42 7.91
N PHE A 221 -34.66 -0.80 6.93
CA PHE A 221 -34.62 -1.25 5.53
C PHE A 221 -34.36 -2.76 5.40
N MET A 222 -33.34 -3.29 6.08
CA MET A 222 -32.99 -4.71 5.98
C MET A 222 -34.14 -5.62 6.44
N GLN A 223 -34.84 -5.24 7.51
CA GLN A 223 -35.98 -6.00 8.03
C GLN A 223 -37.16 -5.95 7.06
N ASP A 224 -37.44 -4.79 6.47
CA ASP A 224 -38.51 -4.60 5.48
C ASP A 224 -38.21 -5.35 4.17
N LEU A 225 -36.96 -5.29 3.70
CA LEU A 225 -36.50 -6.02 2.52
C LEU A 225 -36.67 -7.52 2.71
N ILE A 226 -36.17 -8.07 3.83
CA ILE A 226 -36.27 -9.51 4.15
C ILE A 226 -37.74 -9.93 4.29
N ARG A 227 -38.57 -9.11 4.93
CA ARG A 227 -40.02 -9.34 5.04
C ARG A 227 -40.69 -9.35 3.66
N GLY A 228 -40.31 -8.43 2.78
CA GLY A 228 -40.76 -8.38 1.39
C GLY A 228 -40.40 -9.66 0.63
N ILE A 229 -39.13 -10.07 0.70
CA ILE A 229 -38.62 -11.30 0.11
C ILE A 229 -39.38 -12.54 0.63
N LYS A 230 -39.61 -12.63 1.95
CA LYS A 230 -40.40 -13.71 2.57
C LYS A 230 -41.81 -13.81 2.02
N LYS A 231 -42.48 -12.68 1.80
CA LYS A 231 -43.85 -12.65 1.28
C LYS A 231 -43.91 -13.19 -0.15
N ILE A 232 -42.92 -12.87 -0.98
CA ILE A 232 -42.85 -13.27 -2.39
C ILE A 232 -42.40 -14.73 -2.52
N ALA A 233 -41.43 -15.16 -1.72
CA ALA A 233 -40.91 -16.52 -1.79
C ALA A 233 -41.94 -17.58 -1.33
N LYS A 234 -42.82 -17.23 -0.37
CA LYS A 234 -43.85 -18.11 0.23
C LYS A 234 -45.23 -18.06 -0.43
N SER A 235 -45.44 -17.29 -1.50
CA SER A 235 -46.77 -17.11 -2.10
C SER A 235 -47.24 -18.28 -2.97
N GLU A 236 -47.35 -19.49 -2.42
CA GLU A 236 -48.23 -20.55 -2.95
C GLU A 236 -48.80 -21.40 -1.80
N GLN A 237 -49.82 -20.86 -1.11
CA GLN A 237 -50.93 -21.67 -0.60
C GLN A 237 -52.25 -20.88 -0.73
N PRO A 238 -53.35 -21.51 -1.19
CA PRO A 238 -54.62 -20.83 -1.41
C PRO A 238 -55.37 -20.67 -0.08
N LYS A 239 -55.70 -19.42 0.28
CA LYS A 239 -56.59 -19.12 1.40
C LYS A 239 -58.02 -19.53 1.05
N GLN A 240 -58.54 -20.55 1.73
CA GLN A 240 -59.97 -20.85 1.76
C GLN A 240 -60.72 -19.82 2.60
N THR A 241 -61.75 -19.27 1.98
CA THR A 241 -62.85 -18.49 2.56
C THR A 241 -63.75 -19.39 3.41
N VAL A 242 -64.02 -19.05 4.67
CA VAL A 242 -65.18 -19.57 5.41
C VAL A 242 -65.85 -18.46 6.24
N VAL A 243 -67.01 -18.06 5.72
CA VAL A 243 -68.32 -17.77 6.36
C VAL A 243 -68.33 -17.45 7.87
N LYS A 244 -68.85 -16.26 8.17
CA LYS A 244 -69.40 -15.88 9.49
C LYS A 244 -70.66 -16.71 9.79
N GLU A 245 -70.69 -17.35 10.96
CA GLU A 245 -71.96 -17.66 11.62
C GLU A 245 -71.87 -17.45 13.14
N THR A 246 -72.81 -16.67 13.64
CA THR A 246 -73.07 -16.31 15.04
C THR A 246 -73.80 -17.44 15.75
N VAL A 247 -73.37 -17.85 16.95
CA VAL A 247 -74.27 -18.40 17.99
C VAL A 247 -73.86 -17.92 19.39
N ALA A 248 -74.89 -17.66 20.18
CA ALA A 248 -74.94 -17.00 21.47
C ALA A 248 -74.38 -17.80 22.66
N ALA A 249 -74.24 -17.05 23.76
CA ALA A 249 -73.73 -17.43 25.07
C ALA A 249 -74.52 -18.52 25.82
N SER A 250 -73.82 -19.30 26.66
CA SER A 250 -74.14 -19.45 28.09
C SER A 250 -73.06 -20.22 28.87
N THR A 251 -72.50 -19.51 29.85
CA THR A 251 -71.95 -19.93 31.15
C THR A 251 -71.80 -21.43 31.45
N ASN A 252 -70.60 -21.93 31.16
CA ASN A 252 -69.77 -22.69 32.09
C ASN A 252 -68.36 -22.19 31.82
N VAL A 253 -67.71 -21.49 32.77
CA VAL A 253 -66.41 -20.85 32.50
C VAL A 253 -65.33 -21.94 32.51
N ASN A 254 -65.28 -22.68 31.42
CA ASN A 254 -64.20 -23.56 31.07
C ASN A 254 -63.09 -22.66 30.50
N THR A 255 -61.93 -22.64 31.14
CA THR A 255 -60.75 -21.90 30.66
C THR A 255 -60.13 -22.56 29.42
N ALA A 256 -60.44 -23.84 29.14
CA ALA A 256 -59.84 -24.61 28.06
C ALA A 256 -60.05 -23.99 26.65
N PRO A 257 -61.23 -23.51 26.24
CA PRO A 257 -61.40 -22.87 24.93
C PRO A 257 -60.66 -21.53 24.79
N LEU A 258 -60.53 -20.77 25.88
CA LEU A 258 -59.75 -19.52 25.90
C LEU A 258 -58.26 -19.81 25.77
N LEU A 259 -57.79 -20.83 26.48
CA LEU A 259 -56.41 -21.30 26.41
C LEU A 259 -56.10 -21.87 25.01
N GLU A 260 -56.96 -22.73 24.46
CA GLU A 260 -56.84 -23.26 23.09
C GLU A 260 -56.76 -22.11 22.08
N ARG A 261 -57.62 -21.09 22.23
CA ARG A 261 -57.58 -19.89 21.38
C ARG A 261 -56.28 -19.11 21.53
N ALA A 262 -55.73 -18.97 22.73
CA ALA A 262 -54.45 -18.32 22.96
C ALA A 262 -53.30 -19.04 22.23
N PHE A 263 -53.26 -20.38 22.29
CA PHE A 263 -52.26 -21.16 21.55
C PHE A 263 -52.46 -21.12 20.03
N MET A 264 -53.70 -21.06 19.54
CA MET A 264 -53.96 -20.80 18.11
C MET A 264 -53.41 -19.44 17.66
N PHE A 265 -53.55 -18.39 18.49
CA PHE A 265 -52.96 -17.08 18.20
C PHE A 265 -51.42 -17.12 18.18
N LEU A 266 -50.80 -17.91 19.06
CA LEU A 266 -49.35 -18.15 19.02
C LEU A 266 -48.93 -18.81 17.70
N GLU A 267 -49.67 -19.82 17.23
CA GLU A 267 -49.44 -20.49 15.94
C GLU A 267 -49.57 -19.51 14.76
N ASP A 268 -50.57 -18.64 14.81
CA ASP A 268 -50.82 -17.57 13.83
C ASP A 268 -49.83 -16.39 13.94
N ARG A 269 -48.93 -16.41 14.94
CA ARG A 269 -47.95 -15.36 15.27
C ARG A 269 -48.59 -14.02 15.66
N ASP A 270 -49.80 -14.08 16.19
CA ASP A 270 -50.53 -12.97 16.78
C ASP A 270 -50.24 -12.92 18.30
N TRP A 271 -49.06 -12.39 18.64
CA TRP A 271 -48.54 -12.39 20.01
C TRP A 271 -49.37 -11.55 20.98
N GLU A 272 -49.96 -10.45 20.48
CA GLU A 272 -50.76 -9.53 21.30
C GLU A 272 -52.09 -10.17 21.68
N SER A 273 -52.79 -10.78 20.71
CA SER A 273 -54.01 -11.53 20.99
C SER A 273 -53.74 -12.77 21.85
N ALA A 274 -52.62 -13.47 21.64
CA ALA A 274 -52.23 -14.60 22.47
C ALA A 274 -52.03 -14.19 23.94
N ASP A 275 -51.29 -13.11 24.19
CA ASP A 275 -51.06 -12.57 25.53
C ASP A 275 -52.36 -12.14 26.21
N GLU A 276 -53.23 -11.42 25.49
CA GLU A 276 -54.53 -10.97 25.99
C GLU A 276 -55.44 -12.14 26.39
N TYR A 277 -55.46 -13.21 25.58
CA TYR A 277 -56.26 -14.40 25.89
C TYR A 277 -55.67 -15.23 27.04
N CYS A 278 -54.34 -15.26 27.19
CA CYS A 278 -53.70 -15.84 28.37
C CYS A 278 -54.03 -15.03 29.64
N GLU A 279 -54.05 -13.70 29.59
CA GLU A 279 -54.50 -12.87 30.73
C GLU A 279 -55.95 -13.14 31.11
N LYS A 280 -56.86 -13.27 30.12
CA LYS A 280 -58.25 -13.67 30.39
C LYS A 280 -58.36 -15.03 31.08
N VAL A 281 -57.49 -15.99 30.75
CA VAL A 281 -57.41 -17.27 31.46
C VAL A 281 -56.91 -17.06 32.89
N LEU A 282 -55.91 -16.22 33.11
CA LEU A 282 -55.34 -15.93 34.42
C LEU A 282 -56.28 -15.14 35.34
N ASP A 283 -57.16 -14.29 34.80
CA ASP A 283 -58.23 -13.61 35.54
C ASP A 283 -59.21 -14.62 36.18
N ILE A 284 -59.42 -15.77 35.53
CA ILE A 284 -60.30 -16.84 35.99
C ILE A 284 -59.54 -17.87 36.83
N GLU A 285 -58.35 -18.26 36.38
CA GLU A 285 -57.49 -19.26 37.00
C GLU A 285 -56.05 -18.72 37.17
N PRO A 286 -55.77 -17.96 38.25
CA PRO A 286 -54.50 -17.25 38.43
C PRO A 286 -53.25 -18.11 38.54
N LYS A 287 -53.42 -19.44 38.72
CA LYS A 287 -52.37 -20.44 38.86
C LYS A 287 -52.27 -21.36 37.63
N CYS A 288 -52.91 -21.01 36.51
CA CYS A 288 -52.84 -21.80 35.29
C CYS A 288 -51.44 -21.72 34.67
N ALA A 289 -50.64 -22.79 34.80
CA ALA A 289 -49.28 -22.83 34.29
C ALA A 289 -49.21 -22.73 32.76
N GLU A 290 -50.18 -23.31 32.06
CA GLU A 290 -50.28 -23.26 30.60
C GLU A 290 -50.56 -21.84 30.08
N ALA A 291 -51.29 -21.01 30.83
CA ALA A 291 -51.49 -19.61 30.47
C ALA A 291 -50.20 -18.79 30.63
N TYR A 292 -49.43 -19.00 31.71
CA TYR A 292 -48.10 -18.40 31.86
C TYR A 292 -47.10 -18.89 30.79
N LEU A 293 -47.20 -20.15 30.37
CA LEU A 293 -46.43 -20.68 29.25
C LEU A 293 -46.80 -19.98 27.94
N GLY A 294 -48.08 -19.75 27.69
CA GLY A 294 -48.56 -18.99 26.53
C GLY A 294 -48.02 -17.55 26.52
N LYS A 295 -48.03 -16.85 27.67
CA LYS A 295 -47.42 -15.52 27.80
C LYS A 295 -45.91 -15.54 27.57
N LEU A 296 -45.19 -16.51 28.14
CA LEU A 296 -43.76 -16.72 27.90
C LEU A 296 -43.47 -16.90 26.41
N MET A 297 -44.26 -17.72 25.72
CA MET A 297 -44.15 -17.94 24.28
C MET A 297 -44.45 -16.68 23.47
N ALA A 298 -45.45 -15.87 23.87
CA ALA A 298 -45.76 -14.60 23.23
C ALA A 298 -44.59 -13.60 23.35
N GLU A 299 -44.03 -13.46 24.56
CA GLU A 299 -42.88 -12.58 24.83
C GLU A 299 -41.62 -13.01 24.07
N LEU A 300 -41.34 -14.32 24.05
CA LEU A 300 -40.22 -14.88 23.30
C LEU A 300 -40.49 -14.98 21.78
N ARG A 301 -41.71 -14.68 21.34
CA ARG A 301 -42.20 -14.76 19.96
C ARG A 301 -42.04 -16.16 19.34
N VAL A 302 -42.42 -17.16 20.11
CA VAL A 302 -42.34 -18.58 19.75
C VAL A 302 -43.73 -19.13 19.49
N SER A 303 -43.96 -19.64 18.27
CA SER A 303 -45.28 -20.09 17.83
C SER A 303 -45.66 -21.52 18.24
N SER A 304 -44.74 -22.29 18.83
CA SER A 304 -45.01 -23.66 19.28
C SER A 304 -44.16 -24.01 20.51
N LYS A 305 -44.66 -24.88 21.39
CA LYS A 305 -43.93 -25.27 22.61
C LYS A 305 -42.56 -25.87 22.29
N ASP A 306 -42.47 -26.67 21.23
CA ASP A 306 -41.20 -27.27 20.77
C ASP A 306 -40.25 -26.25 20.14
N GLY A 307 -40.75 -25.05 19.80
CA GLY A 307 -39.92 -23.94 19.35
C GLY A 307 -39.10 -23.28 20.46
N LEU A 308 -39.43 -23.51 21.74
CA LEU A 308 -38.77 -22.85 22.87
C LEU A 308 -37.29 -23.20 22.95
N CYS A 309 -36.90 -24.46 22.71
CA CYS A 309 -35.50 -24.89 22.68
C CYS A 309 -34.67 -24.21 21.56
N ASN A 310 -35.34 -23.57 20.59
CA ASN A 310 -34.66 -22.86 19.50
C ASN A 310 -34.40 -21.38 19.82
N CYS A 311 -34.88 -20.84 20.95
CA CYS A 311 -34.65 -19.45 21.35
C CYS A 311 -33.15 -19.08 21.36
N GLY A 312 -32.81 -17.87 20.96
CA GLY A 312 -31.40 -17.43 20.86
C GLY A 312 -30.67 -17.38 22.21
N MET A 313 -31.37 -17.04 23.29
CA MET A 313 -30.87 -16.99 24.66
C MET A 313 -31.74 -17.84 25.59
N PRO A 314 -31.19 -18.38 26.69
CA PRO A 314 -31.98 -19.05 27.71
C PRO A 314 -32.96 -18.05 28.34
N PHE A 315 -34.13 -18.54 28.73
CA PHE A 315 -35.25 -17.75 29.25
C PHE A 315 -35.52 -18.02 30.74
N ASP A 316 -34.55 -18.57 31.46
CA ASP A 316 -34.60 -18.89 32.88
C ASP A 316 -34.72 -17.65 33.79
N SER A 317 -34.34 -16.49 33.27
CA SER A 317 -34.52 -15.18 33.93
C SER A 317 -35.90 -14.54 33.69
N ASN A 318 -36.76 -15.12 32.85
CA ASN A 318 -38.05 -14.54 32.52
C ASN A 318 -39.09 -14.76 33.65
N ASP A 319 -39.87 -13.73 33.96
CA ASP A 319 -40.86 -13.76 35.03
C ASP A 319 -41.97 -14.79 34.78
N ASN A 320 -42.46 -14.93 33.54
CA ASN A 320 -43.45 -15.93 33.19
C ASN A 320 -42.87 -17.35 33.29
N TYR A 321 -41.60 -17.56 32.92
CA TYR A 321 -40.92 -18.83 33.17
C TYR A 321 -40.91 -19.19 34.67
N ALA A 322 -40.57 -18.24 35.54
CA ALA A 322 -40.60 -18.45 36.98
C ALA A 322 -42.01 -18.83 37.49
N LYS A 323 -43.07 -18.27 36.90
CA LYS A 323 -44.47 -18.65 37.20
C LYS A 323 -44.80 -20.06 36.71
N VAL A 324 -44.35 -20.47 35.52
CA VAL A 324 -44.50 -21.86 35.04
C VAL A 324 -43.76 -22.83 35.96
N MET A 325 -42.54 -22.51 36.39
CA MET A 325 -41.79 -23.34 37.34
C MET A 325 -42.47 -23.42 38.72
N ARG A 326 -43.24 -22.40 39.10
CA ARG A 326 -43.99 -22.38 40.36
C ARG A 326 -45.28 -23.21 40.28
N PHE A 327 -46.05 -23.10 39.20
CA PHE A 327 -47.41 -23.66 39.12
C PHE A 327 -47.57 -24.88 38.21
N GLY A 328 -46.60 -25.17 37.34
CA GLY A 328 -46.66 -26.31 36.40
C GLY A 328 -46.55 -27.67 37.08
N ASP A 329 -46.86 -28.71 36.32
CA ASP A 329 -46.60 -30.09 36.70
C ASP A 329 -45.12 -30.48 36.48
N GLY A 330 -44.75 -31.70 36.87
CA GLY A 330 -43.35 -32.17 36.77
C GLY A 330 -42.86 -32.31 35.34
N ASP A 331 -43.74 -32.71 34.42
CA ASP A 331 -43.39 -32.98 33.02
C ASP A 331 -43.10 -31.67 32.28
N LEU A 332 -43.94 -30.65 32.46
CA LEU A 332 -43.76 -29.33 31.85
C LEU A 332 -42.47 -28.65 32.36
N LYS A 333 -42.20 -28.72 33.68
CA LYS A 333 -40.96 -28.16 34.26
C LYS A 333 -39.72 -28.84 33.70
N THR A 334 -39.74 -30.17 33.63
CA THR A 334 -38.63 -30.95 33.09
C THR A 334 -38.41 -30.62 31.62
N LYS A 335 -39.48 -30.48 30.84
CA LYS A 335 -39.38 -30.07 29.43
C LYS A 335 -38.69 -28.70 29.27
N LEU A 336 -39.15 -27.67 29.98
CA LEU A 336 -38.57 -26.34 29.87
C LEU A 336 -37.12 -26.27 30.37
N GLN A 337 -36.78 -27.03 31.42
CA GLN A 337 -35.40 -27.15 31.87
C GLN A 337 -34.50 -27.79 30.80
N ASN A 338 -34.97 -28.87 30.16
CA ASN A 338 -34.27 -29.50 29.05
C ASN A 338 -34.12 -28.55 27.85
N ASP A 339 -35.13 -27.72 27.56
CA ASP A 339 -35.06 -26.71 26.50
C ASP A 339 -33.96 -25.68 26.79
N ILE A 340 -33.84 -25.21 28.04
CA ILE A 340 -32.78 -24.29 28.48
C ILE A 340 -31.40 -24.96 28.40
N ASP A 341 -31.27 -26.20 28.87
CA ASP A 341 -30.01 -26.95 28.82
C ASP A 341 -29.56 -27.19 27.36
N HIS A 342 -30.52 -27.42 26.46
CA HIS A 342 -30.28 -27.51 25.02
C HIS A 342 -29.78 -26.17 24.45
N ILE A 343 -30.43 -25.05 24.78
CA ILE A 343 -30.01 -23.71 24.33
C ILE A 343 -28.59 -23.40 24.81
N ASN A 344 -28.31 -23.63 26.10
CA ASN A 344 -27.00 -23.37 26.69
C ASN A 344 -25.91 -24.22 26.02
N THR A 345 -26.16 -25.52 25.84
CA THR A 345 -25.23 -26.43 25.15
C THR A 345 -24.98 -25.99 23.71
N ARG A 346 -26.04 -25.66 22.96
CA ARG A 346 -25.94 -25.18 21.57
C ARG A 346 -25.17 -23.87 21.49
N ASN A 347 -25.45 -22.92 22.37
CA ASN A 347 -24.79 -21.61 22.39
C ASN A 347 -23.31 -21.73 22.76
N GLU A 348 -22.97 -22.57 23.74
CA GLU A 348 -21.57 -22.84 24.09
C GLU A 348 -20.82 -23.55 22.95
N ASN A 349 -21.45 -24.54 22.31
CA ASN A 349 -20.88 -25.19 21.13
C ASN A 349 -20.66 -24.19 19.98
N ASN A 350 -21.60 -23.26 19.74
CA ASN A 350 -21.45 -22.20 18.74
C ASN A 350 -20.30 -21.26 19.10
N ARG A 351 -20.15 -20.88 20.37
CA ARG A 351 -19.03 -20.05 20.85
C ARG A 351 -17.69 -20.75 20.65
N LEU A 352 -17.57 -22.01 21.08
CA LEU A 352 -16.36 -22.82 20.92
C LEU A 352 -16.00 -23.03 19.44
N ASN A 353 -16.98 -23.32 18.59
CA ASN A 353 -16.77 -23.47 17.14
C ASN A 353 -16.38 -22.15 16.47
N GLY A 354 -16.92 -21.01 16.89
CA GLY A 354 -16.55 -19.70 16.38
C GLY A 354 -15.09 -19.34 16.72
N ILE A 355 -14.66 -19.59 17.96
CA ILE A 355 -13.25 -19.39 18.36
C ILE A 355 -12.33 -20.33 17.61
N TYR A 356 -12.72 -21.61 17.47
CA TYR A 356 -11.97 -22.60 16.72
C TYR A 356 -11.78 -22.18 15.25
N ALA A 357 -12.86 -21.79 14.56
CA ALA A 357 -12.79 -21.34 13.17
C ALA A 357 -11.88 -20.12 12.99
N LYS A 358 -11.96 -19.15 13.91
CA LYS A 358 -11.08 -17.98 13.93
C LYS A 358 -9.60 -18.39 14.10
N ALA A 359 -9.30 -19.27 15.05
CA ALA A 359 -7.95 -19.76 15.28
C ALA A 359 -7.40 -20.53 14.07
N SER A 360 -8.21 -21.38 13.45
CA SER A 360 -7.86 -22.09 12.21
C SER A 360 -7.58 -21.13 11.06
N GLN A 361 -8.39 -20.08 10.89
CA GLN A 361 -8.17 -19.06 9.88
C GLN A 361 -6.84 -18.33 10.12
N GLN A 362 -6.59 -17.86 11.36
CA GLN A 362 -5.34 -17.21 11.74
C GLN A 362 -4.13 -18.11 11.47
N MET A 363 -4.21 -19.39 11.80
CA MET A 363 -3.15 -20.36 11.53
C MET A 363 -2.91 -20.57 10.03
N ASN A 364 -3.95 -20.56 9.21
CA ASN A 364 -3.85 -20.80 7.77
C ASN A 364 -3.30 -19.59 7.00
N THR A 365 -3.55 -18.37 7.50
CA THR A 365 -3.07 -17.13 6.87
C THR A 365 -1.73 -16.65 7.44
N ALA A 366 -1.29 -17.19 8.57
CA ALA A 366 -0.05 -16.79 9.22
C ALA A 366 1.18 -17.13 8.35
N THR A 367 2.07 -16.14 8.25
CA THR A 367 3.36 -16.26 7.56
C THR A 367 4.55 -15.94 8.47
N THR A 368 4.29 -15.23 9.57
CA THR A 368 5.33 -14.79 10.52
C THR A 368 5.24 -15.51 11.87
N GLU A 369 6.34 -15.52 12.63
CA GLU A 369 6.39 -16.08 13.99
C GLU A 369 5.27 -15.51 14.89
N LYS A 370 5.07 -14.19 14.85
CA LYS A 370 4.09 -13.48 15.67
C LYS A 370 2.67 -13.92 15.37
N GLU A 371 2.32 -14.07 14.09
CA GLU A 371 0.98 -14.49 13.67
C GLU A 371 0.69 -15.93 14.09
N PHE A 372 1.65 -16.83 13.94
CA PHE A 372 1.51 -18.21 14.43
C PHE A 372 1.35 -18.28 15.96
N LYS A 373 2.05 -17.43 16.72
CA LYS A 373 1.86 -17.33 18.18
C LYS A 373 0.46 -16.85 18.54
N ILE A 374 -0.09 -15.84 17.85
CA ILE A 374 -1.46 -15.37 18.05
C ILE A 374 -2.49 -16.49 17.79
N ALA A 375 -2.30 -17.28 16.72
CA ALA A 375 -3.16 -18.42 16.43
C ALA A 375 -3.06 -19.50 17.54
N SER A 376 -1.85 -19.79 18.02
CA SER A 376 -1.60 -20.72 19.13
C SER A 376 -2.31 -20.28 20.42
N GLU A 377 -2.19 -19.01 20.79
CA GLU A 377 -2.87 -18.43 21.97
C GLU A 377 -4.38 -18.56 21.86
N THR A 378 -4.93 -18.27 20.68
CA THR A 378 -6.37 -18.36 20.43
C THR A 378 -6.87 -19.80 20.56
N PHE A 379 -6.16 -20.79 19.99
CA PHE A 379 -6.48 -22.21 20.19
C PHE A 379 -6.38 -22.63 21.67
N ASN A 380 -5.42 -22.10 22.40
CA ASN A 380 -5.22 -22.46 23.81
C ASN A 380 -6.40 -22.05 24.70
N THR A 381 -7.12 -20.98 24.34
CA THR A 381 -8.36 -20.56 25.05
C THR A 381 -9.48 -21.61 25.02
N ILE A 382 -9.41 -22.56 24.07
CA ILE A 382 -10.38 -23.64 23.88
C ILE A 382 -9.67 -25.00 23.81
N SER A 383 -8.59 -25.18 24.57
CA SER A 383 -7.71 -26.37 24.50
C SER A 383 -8.39 -27.73 24.70
N HIS A 384 -9.58 -27.79 25.31
CA HIS A 384 -10.37 -29.00 25.50
C HIS A 384 -11.37 -29.26 24.36
N HIS A 385 -11.50 -28.34 23.40
CA HIS A 385 -12.43 -28.44 22.28
C HIS A 385 -11.72 -28.99 21.05
N LYS A 386 -12.20 -30.13 20.53
CA LYS A 386 -11.63 -30.82 19.36
C LYS A 386 -10.12 -31.06 19.52
N ASP A 387 -9.35 -30.80 18.46
CA ASP A 387 -7.88 -30.89 18.35
C ASP A 387 -7.19 -29.53 18.56
N ALA A 388 -7.84 -28.58 19.24
CA ALA A 388 -7.29 -27.24 19.45
C ALA A 388 -5.94 -27.26 20.18
N LYS A 389 -5.75 -28.18 21.12
CA LYS A 389 -4.48 -28.33 21.84
C LYS A 389 -3.34 -28.75 20.91
N GLU A 390 -3.59 -29.72 20.05
CA GLU A 390 -2.63 -30.22 19.06
C GLU A 390 -2.33 -29.15 18.01
N LEU A 391 -3.35 -28.43 17.53
CA LEU A 391 -3.18 -27.32 16.58
C LEU A 391 -2.43 -26.14 17.19
N SER A 392 -2.64 -25.85 18.47
CA SER A 392 -1.86 -24.84 19.19
C SER A 392 -0.36 -25.20 19.22
N ALA A 393 -0.03 -26.46 19.53
CA ALA A 393 1.35 -26.94 19.49
C ALA A 393 1.95 -26.86 18.07
N LYS A 394 1.17 -27.24 17.06
CA LYS A 394 1.57 -27.14 15.64
C LYS A 394 1.81 -25.69 15.20
N CYS A 395 1.03 -24.74 15.70
CA CYS A 395 1.27 -23.32 15.47
C CYS A 395 2.62 -22.88 16.05
N LEU A 396 2.97 -23.30 17.26
CA LEU A 396 4.27 -22.98 17.86
C LEU A 396 5.44 -23.58 17.08
N GLU A 397 5.30 -24.80 16.57
CA GLU A 397 6.30 -25.41 15.68
C GLU A 397 6.48 -24.59 14.40
N LYS A 398 5.37 -24.20 13.74
CA LYS A 398 5.42 -23.32 12.55
C LYS A 398 6.02 -21.95 12.86
N ALA A 399 5.73 -21.39 14.04
CA ALA A 399 6.30 -20.12 14.49
C ALA A 399 7.84 -20.22 14.58
N GLU A 400 8.35 -21.31 15.14
CA GLU A 400 9.79 -21.55 15.26
C GLU A 400 10.44 -21.76 13.89
N ILE A 401 9.78 -22.44 12.96
CA ILE A 401 10.23 -22.56 11.56
C ILE A 401 10.32 -21.18 10.90
N ALA A 402 9.26 -20.38 10.99
CA ALA A 402 9.22 -19.04 10.40
C ALA A 402 10.31 -18.12 10.99
N ARG A 403 10.54 -18.19 12.31
CA ARG A 403 11.62 -17.45 12.99
C ARG A 403 12.98 -17.81 12.43
N LYS A 404 13.29 -19.11 12.31
CA LYS A 404 14.57 -19.59 11.80
C LYS A 404 14.77 -19.24 10.33
N ASP A 405 13.71 -19.30 9.53
CA ASP A 405 13.75 -18.91 8.11
C ASP A 405 13.99 -17.41 7.93
N ASN A 406 13.39 -16.56 8.75
CA ASN A 406 13.65 -15.13 8.71
C ASN A 406 15.11 -14.81 9.08
N ILE A 407 15.63 -15.41 10.17
CA ILE A 407 17.04 -15.23 10.58
C ILE A 407 18.01 -15.69 9.48
N LEU A 408 17.69 -16.78 8.78
CA LEU A 408 18.50 -17.26 7.66
C LEU A 408 18.46 -16.29 6.46
N SER A 409 17.30 -15.67 6.20
CA SER A 409 17.17 -14.63 5.17
C SER A 409 18.00 -13.40 5.52
N ASP A 410 17.83 -12.85 6.73
CA ASP A 410 18.57 -11.69 7.23
C ASP A 410 20.08 -11.93 7.17
N ALA A 411 20.54 -13.14 7.54
CA ALA A 411 21.94 -13.50 7.44
C ALA A 411 22.46 -13.50 6.00
N ARG A 412 21.66 -13.97 5.04
CA ARG A 412 22.04 -13.93 3.61
C ARG A 412 22.09 -12.51 3.09
N ASP A 413 21.16 -11.65 3.50
CA ASP A 413 21.15 -10.24 3.14
C ASP A 413 22.42 -9.54 3.68
N ASP A 414 22.81 -9.81 4.93
CA ASP A 414 24.07 -9.33 5.52
C ASP A 414 25.32 -9.82 4.77
N MET A 415 25.28 -11.01 4.16
CA MET A 415 26.39 -11.52 3.33
C MET A 415 26.53 -10.77 2.01
N THR A 416 25.45 -10.17 1.46
CA THR A 416 25.48 -9.49 0.15
C THR A 416 26.38 -8.26 0.13
N PHE A 417 26.58 -7.62 1.29
CA PHE A 417 27.48 -6.47 1.42
C PHE A 417 28.95 -6.83 1.14
N ASN A 418 29.33 -8.11 1.15
CA ASN A 418 30.69 -8.58 0.88
C ASN A 418 31.79 -7.90 1.71
N THR A 419 31.47 -7.48 2.94
CA THR A 419 32.41 -6.85 3.88
C THR A 419 32.67 -7.73 5.09
N ALA A 420 33.81 -7.52 5.76
CA ALA A 420 34.10 -8.21 7.01
C ALA A 420 33.06 -7.93 8.11
N TYR A 421 32.41 -6.76 8.08
CA TYR A 421 31.32 -6.42 8.99
C TYR A 421 30.04 -7.23 8.67
N GLY A 422 29.59 -7.23 7.42
CA GLY A 422 28.42 -7.99 6.97
C GLY A 422 28.55 -9.47 7.29
N TYR A 423 29.70 -10.08 6.98
CA TYR A 423 29.96 -11.49 7.31
C TYR A 423 29.96 -11.77 8.83
N ARG A 424 30.46 -10.84 9.67
CA ARG A 424 30.38 -11.01 11.14
C ARG A 424 28.95 -10.93 11.65
N SER A 425 28.16 -10.03 11.08
CA SER A 425 26.75 -9.90 11.42
C SER A 425 25.98 -11.17 11.04
N ALA A 426 26.15 -11.66 9.80
CA ALA A 426 25.62 -12.93 9.33
C ALA A 426 26.03 -14.10 10.24
N ILE A 427 27.29 -14.22 10.65
CA ILE A 427 27.75 -15.26 11.58
C ILE A 427 26.97 -15.24 12.90
N ARG A 428 26.71 -14.06 13.48
CA ARG A 428 25.95 -13.96 14.74
C ARG A 428 24.52 -14.47 14.57
N LEU A 429 23.88 -14.11 13.45
CA LEU A 429 22.53 -14.58 13.12
C LEU A 429 22.51 -16.10 12.92
N LEU A 430 23.42 -16.65 12.11
CA LEU A 430 23.51 -18.09 11.84
C LEU A 430 23.82 -18.93 13.08
N GLN A 431 24.64 -18.40 14.01
CA GLN A 431 24.92 -19.05 15.30
C GLN A 431 23.67 -19.22 16.17
N SER A 432 22.63 -18.40 15.98
CA SER A 432 21.38 -18.52 16.73
C SER A 432 20.44 -19.63 16.20
N ILE A 433 20.78 -20.25 15.06
CA ILE A 433 19.97 -21.28 14.37
C ILE A 433 20.81 -22.49 13.91
N PRO A 434 21.56 -23.17 14.81
CA PRO A 434 22.44 -24.27 14.44
C PRO A 434 21.66 -25.45 13.82
N GLY A 435 22.22 -26.07 12.78
CA GLY A 435 21.61 -27.18 12.05
C GLY A 435 20.38 -26.83 11.21
N TRP A 436 20.01 -25.56 11.11
CA TRP A 436 18.88 -25.13 10.30
C TRP A 436 19.28 -24.94 8.83
N LYS A 437 18.74 -25.79 7.95
CA LYS A 437 19.02 -25.76 6.49
C LYS A 437 20.55 -25.71 6.24
N ASP A 438 21.02 -24.68 5.54
CA ASP A 438 22.43 -24.45 5.18
C ASP A 438 23.15 -23.47 6.13
N ALA A 439 22.58 -23.16 7.29
CA ALA A 439 23.12 -22.13 8.18
C ALA A 439 24.58 -22.40 8.63
N ASP A 440 24.92 -23.64 8.97
CA ASP A 440 26.29 -24.01 9.39
C ASP A 440 27.29 -23.92 8.22
N SER A 441 26.83 -24.21 7.00
CA SER A 441 27.63 -24.08 5.78
C SER A 441 27.90 -22.61 5.47
N LEU A 442 26.86 -21.77 5.48
CA LEU A 442 26.96 -20.33 5.25
C LEU A 442 27.85 -19.64 6.30
N LYS A 443 27.77 -20.08 7.56
CA LYS A 443 28.65 -19.59 8.63
C LYS A 443 30.12 -19.88 8.30
N SER A 444 30.41 -21.10 7.89
CA SER A 444 31.76 -21.51 7.49
C SER A 444 32.25 -20.71 6.27
N GLU A 445 31.35 -20.42 5.32
CA GLU A 445 31.65 -19.55 4.17
C GLU A 445 31.98 -18.13 4.61
N CYS A 446 31.19 -17.52 5.50
CA CYS A 446 31.46 -16.20 6.06
C CYS A 446 32.84 -16.15 6.75
N GLU A 447 33.18 -17.17 7.53
CA GLU A 447 34.49 -17.26 8.20
C GLU A 447 35.64 -17.35 7.19
N ASN A 448 35.45 -18.06 6.07
CA ASN A 448 36.41 -18.10 4.96
C ASN A 448 36.56 -16.73 4.30
N LYS A 449 35.45 -16.08 3.96
CA LYS A 449 35.45 -14.75 3.32
C LYS A 449 36.11 -13.68 4.19
N ILE A 450 35.89 -13.71 5.50
CA ILE A 450 36.58 -12.81 6.44
C ILE A 450 38.09 -13.06 6.42
N ARG A 451 38.53 -14.33 6.37
CA ARG A 451 39.95 -14.67 6.27
C ARG A 451 40.56 -14.16 4.96
N ASP A 452 39.86 -14.33 3.85
CA ASP A 452 40.31 -13.86 2.53
C ASP A 452 40.44 -12.33 2.48
N ILE A 453 39.45 -11.60 3.01
CA ILE A 453 39.50 -10.13 3.10
C ILE A 453 40.70 -9.68 3.92
N LYS A 454 40.90 -10.26 5.12
CA LYS A 454 42.05 -9.92 5.97
C LYS A 454 43.39 -10.24 5.31
N ALA A 455 43.49 -11.36 4.61
CA ALA A 455 44.71 -11.74 3.90
C ALA A 455 45.02 -10.76 2.75
N LYS A 456 43.98 -10.29 2.04
CA LYS A 456 44.11 -9.28 0.98
C LYS A 456 44.57 -7.93 1.54
N GLU A 457 43.93 -7.45 2.61
CA GLU A 457 44.31 -6.21 3.31
C GLU A 457 45.77 -6.27 3.81
N GLU A 458 46.19 -7.40 4.37
CA GLU A 458 47.57 -7.61 4.82
C GLU A 458 48.56 -7.66 3.65
N ALA A 459 48.22 -8.32 2.54
CA ALA A 459 49.05 -8.35 1.34
C ALA A 459 49.25 -6.96 0.74
N GLU A 460 48.17 -6.16 0.63
CA GLU A 460 48.22 -4.77 0.17
C GLU A 460 49.07 -3.89 1.10
N ARG A 461 48.97 -4.08 2.42
CA ARG A 461 49.83 -3.41 3.41
C ARG A 461 51.30 -3.78 3.20
N LEU A 462 51.63 -5.06 3.07
CA LEU A 462 53.00 -5.52 2.84
C LEU A 462 53.56 -5.02 1.49
N GLU A 463 52.72 -4.94 0.46
CA GLU A 463 53.09 -4.38 -0.84
C GLU A 463 53.36 -2.88 -0.75
N LYS A 464 52.51 -2.11 -0.06
CA LYS A 464 52.75 -0.69 0.23
C LYS A 464 54.07 -0.49 0.97
N GLU A 465 54.31 -1.26 2.03
CA GLU A 465 55.59 -1.23 2.77
C GLU A 465 56.79 -1.61 1.89
N ARG A 466 56.65 -2.63 1.04
CA ARG A 466 57.71 -3.03 0.10
C ARG A 466 58.00 -1.93 -0.91
N LEU A 467 56.97 -1.31 -1.47
CA LEU A 467 57.08 -0.21 -2.41
C LEU A 467 57.72 1.01 -1.76
N GLU A 468 57.39 1.28 -0.49
CA GLU A 468 57.99 2.34 0.30
C GLU A 468 59.47 2.06 0.63
N LYS A 469 59.82 0.84 1.07
CA LYS A 469 61.21 0.40 1.24
C LYS A 469 62.01 0.49 -0.07
N LEU A 470 61.41 0.12 -1.21
CA LEU A 470 62.01 0.28 -2.54
C LEU A 470 62.21 1.77 -2.90
N LYS A 471 61.22 2.64 -2.61
CA LYS A 471 61.35 4.10 -2.78
C LYS A 471 62.49 4.65 -1.92
N ILE A 472 62.60 4.23 -0.66
CA ILE A 472 63.69 4.63 0.25
C ILE A 472 65.05 4.12 -0.27
N ALA A 473 65.17 2.84 -0.62
CA ALA A 473 66.42 2.28 -1.16
C ALA A 473 66.82 2.93 -2.50
N LYS A 474 65.86 3.27 -3.36
CA LYS A 474 66.09 4.03 -4.60
C LYS A 474 66.54 5.46 -4.28
N LYS A 475 65.90 6.14 -3.31
CA LYS A 475 66.34 7.44 -2.78
C LYS A 475 67.75 7.37 -2.23
N GLU A 476 68.11 6.32 -1.47
CA GLU A 476 69.48 6.13 -0.96
C GLU A 476 70.51 5.85 -2.05
N ARG A 477 70.18 5.04 -3.07
CA ARG A 477 71.06 4.79 -4.22
C ARG A 477 71.25 6.07 -5.03
N ILE A 478 70.18 6.82 -5.27
CA ILE A 478 70.22 8.14 -5.90
C ILE A 478 71.01 9.10 -5.03
N ALA A 479 70.83 9.11 -3.71
CA ALA A 479 71.59 9.94 -2.78
C ALA A 479 73.07 9.56 -2.75
N LYS A 480 73.44 8.27 -2.78
CA LYS A 480 74.84 7.82 -2.88
C LYS A 480 75.47 8.18 -4.24
N ARG A 481 74.73 8.06 -5.34
CA ARG A 481 75.12 8.54 -6.67
C ARG A 481 75.27 10.06 -6.69
N ASN A 482 74.31 10.77 -6.12
CA ASN A 482 74.30 12.22 -6.00
C ASN A 482 75.34 12.72 -5.00
N LYS A 483 75.75 11.96 -3.99
CA LYS A 483 76.85 12.31 -3.07
C LYS A 483 78.20 12.12 -3.76
N LYS A 484 78.33 11.11 -4.64
CA LYS A 484 79.45 10.98 -5.58
C LYS A 484 79.50 12.12 -6.61
N ILE A 485 78.36 12.56 -7.14
CA ILE A 485 78.25 13.72 -8.06
C ILE A 485 78.41 15.06 -7.31
N ALA A 486 77.90 15.17 -6.08
CA ALA A 486 77.94 16.35 -5.24
C ALA A 486 79.36 16.61 -4.72
N MET A 487 80.17 15.59 -4.41
CA MET A 487 81.61 15.83 -4.12
C MET A 487 82.34 16.57 -5.26
N ILE A 488 81.77 16.59 -6.48
CA ILE A 488 82.28 17.33 -7.63
C ILE A 488 81.50 18.66 -7.87
N THR A 489 80.28 18.82 -7.34
CA THR A 489 79.35 19.94 -7.66
C THR A 489 78.77 20.74 -6.46
N THR A 490 79.12 20.38 -5.22
CA THR A 490 78.53 20.92 -3.96
C THR A 490 78.57 22.45 -3.79
N PRO A 491 79.58 23.21 -4.27
CA PRO A 491 79.56 24.67 -4.09
C PRO A 491 78.44 25.37 -4.88
N ILE A 492 77.94 24.75 -5.97
CA ILE A 492 77.04 25.41 -6.92
C ILE A 492 75.56 25.25 -6.52
N VAL A 493 75.19 24.10 -5.96
CA VAL A 493 73.78 23.78 -5.65
C VAL A 493 73.25 24.51 -4.41
N CYS A 494 74.10 24.78 -3.41
CA CYS A 494 73.68 25.50 -2.21
C CYS A 494 73.30 26.96 -2.51
N ALA A 495 73.98 27.60 -3.47
CA ALA A 495 73.65 28.95 -3.93
C ALA A 495 72.31 29.00 -4.69
N ILE A 496 71.99 27.94 -5.46
CA ILE A 496 70.74 27.87 -6.25
C ILE A 496 69.52 27.66 -5.36
N VAL A 497 69.61 26.84 -4.30
CA VAL A 497 68.48 26.61 -3.38
C VAL A 497 68.17 27.85 -2.56
N VAL A 498 69.20 28.56 -2.06
CA VAL A 498 69.00 29.84 -1.37
C VAL A 498 68.42 30.89 -2.31
N PHE A 499 68.87 30.93 -3.57
CA PHE A 499 68.31 31.81 -4.58
C PHE A 499 66.85 31.48 -4.92
N ILE A 500 66.46 30.21 -5.03
CA ILE A 500 65.05 29.83 -5.28
C ILE A 500 64.14 30.21 -4.11
N ILE A 501 64.61 30.03 -2.87
CA ILE A 501 63.85 30.46 -1.69
C ILE A 501 63.70 31.98 -1.70
N ILE A 502 64.78 32.74 -1.87
CA ILE A 502 64.73 34.21 -1.97
C ILE A 502 63.86 34.66 -3.15
N LEU A 503 63.95 33.98 -4.29
CA LEU A 503 63.17 34.28 -5.49
C LEU A 503 61.67 34.13 -5.21
N ASN A 504 61.26 33.02 -4.59
CA ASN A 504 59.83 32.74 -4.35
C ASN A 504 59.26 33.47 -3.13
N THR A 505 60.04 33.78 -2.10
CA THR A 505 59.53 34.42 -0.86
C THR A 505 59.76 35.92 -0.79
N ILE A 506 60.76 36.47 -1.50
CA ILE A 506 61.12 37.89 -1.43
C ILE A 506 60.90 38.60 -2.78
N ILE A 507 61.31 37.99 -3.90
CA ILE A 507 61.38 38.70 -5.19
C ILE A 507 60.07 38.59 -5.98
N LEU A 508 59.50 37.39 -6.13
CA LEU A 508 58.30 37.16 -6.93
C LEU A 508 57.01 37.74 -6.33
N PRO A 509 56.75 37.69 -4.99
CA PRO A 509 55.50 38.20 -4.45
C PRO A 509 55.24 39.70 -4.74
N PRO A 510 56.21 40.63 -4.60
CA PRO A 510 56.02 42.02 -5.01
C PRO A 510 55.76 42.20 -6.50
N ILE A 511 56.39 41.38 -7.36
CA ILE A 511 56.19 41.42 -8.82
C ILE A 511 54.77 40.97 -9.17
N TYR A 512 54.31 39.87 -8.57
CA TYR A 512 52.96 39.36 -8.75
C TYR A 512 51.91 40.33 -8.23
N ARG A 513 52.14 40.94 -7.06
CA ARG A 513 51.26 41.97 -6.50
C ARG A 513 51.15 43.18 -7.41
N LYS A 514 52.27 43.66 -7.93
CA LYS A 514 52.28 44.77 -8.91
C LYS A 514 51.48 44.41 -10.16
N LYS A 515 51.66 43.22 -10.73
CA LYS A 515 50.90 42.76 -11.90
C LYS A 515 49.40 42.64 -11.59
N ALA A 516 49.04 42.13 -10.43
CA ALA A 516 47.65 42.03 -10.00
C ALA A 516 47.00 43.42 -9.88
N ASN A 517 47.73 44.38 -9.31
CA ASN A 517 47.29 45.77 -9.22
C ASN A 517 47.16 46.45 -10.59
N GLU A 518 48.07 46.17 -11.54
CA GLU A 518 47.95 46.65 -12.93
C GLU A 518 46.72 46.09 -13.65
N ILE A 519 46.31 44.85 -13.35
CA ILE A 519 45.16 44.19 -14.01
C ILE A 519 43.83 44.54 -13.34
N TYR A 520 43.80 44.56 -12.01
CA TYR A 520 42.58 44.58 -11.22
C TYR A 520 42.45 45.79 -10.29
N GLY A 521 43.52 46.53 -10.01
CA GLY A 521 43.55 47.53 -8.94
C GLY A 521 42.52 48.64 -9.10
N GLU A 522 42.34 49.17 -10.32
CA GLU A 522 41.31 50.19 -10.60
C GLU A 522 39.89 49.63 -10.38
N THR A 523 39.59 48.48 -10.97
CA THR A 523 38.27 47.84 -10.88
C THR A 523 37.90 47.46 -9.44
N LEU A 524 38.84 46.87 -8.68
CA LEU A 524 38.60 46.44 -7.31
C LEU A 524 38.50 47.61 -6.33
N SER A 525 39.32 48.65 -6.49
CA SER A 525 39.28 49.82 -5.60
C SER A 525 38.00 50.64 -5.76
N GLN A 526 37.40 50.66 -6.95
CA GLN A 526 36.14 51.35 -7.23
C GLN A 526 34.89 50.54 -6.85
N ALA A 527 35.01 49.21 -6.69
CA ALA A 527 33.89 48.33 -6.38
C ALA A 527 33.22 48.70 -5.04
N LYS A 528 31.90 48.65 -5.00
CA LYS A 528 31.04 48.91 -3.85
C LYS A 528 30.35 47.62 -3.40
N ILE A 529 29.87 47.62 -2.16
CA ILE A 529 29.04 46.51 -1.65
C ILE A 529 27.83 46.33 -2.58
N GLY A 530 27.59 45.09 -3.00
CA GLY A 530 26.57 44.70 -3.98
C GLY A 530 27.05 44.66 -5.44
N ASP A 531 28.20 45.25 -5.78
CA ASP A 531 28.74 45.19 -7.14
C ASP A 531 29.16 43.75 -7.50
N THR A 532 29.06 43.42 -8.79
CA THR A 532 29.63 42.17 -9.34
C THR A 532 30.96 42.47 -10.04
N ILE A 533 32.03 41.80 -9.60
CA ILE A 533 33.37 41.90 -10.20
C ILE A 533 33.77 40.58 -10.87
N LYS A 534 34.78 40.62 -11.75
CA LYS A 534 35.37 39.42 -12.38
C LYS A 534 36.78 39.22 -11.89
N PHE A 535 37.07 38.03 -11.35
CA PHE A 535 38.38 37.72 -10.77
C PHE A 535 38.61 36.19 -10.75
N GLY A 536 39.78 35.73 -11.20
CA GLY A 536 40.00 34.29 -11.41
C GLY A 536 39.17 33.70 -12.56
N SER A 537 39.42 32.44 -12.88
CA SER A 537 38.73 31.68 -13.92
C SER A 537 38.53 30.23 -13.52
N TYR A 538 37.33 29.69 -13.68
CA TYR A 538 36.99 28.30 -13.38
C TYR A 538 36.02 27.75 -14.43
N GLU A 539 36.01 26.43 -14.60
CA GLU A 539 35.07 25.74 -15.49
C GLU A 539 33.64 25.93 -14.98
N GLN A 540 32.73 26.44 -15.82
CA GLN A 540 31.35 26.76 -15.42
C GLN A 540 30.31 26.25 -16.42
N ASP A 541 30.65 26.07 -17.69
CA ASP A 541 29.71 25.63 -18.73
C ASP A 541 29.81 24.12 -19.08
N ASN A 542 30.71 23.40 -18.40
CA ASN A 542 31.01 21.98 -18.62
C ASN A 542 31.61 21.65 -20.00
N ASN A 543 32.11 22.66 -20.72
CA ASN A 543 32.85 22.48 -21.96
C ASN A 543 34.36 22.65 -21.75
N LYS A 544 35.03 21.60 -21.31
CA LYS A 544 36.50 21.57 -21.07
C LYS A 544 37.39 21.91 -22.28
N THR A 545 36.83 22.14 -23.47
CA THR A 545 37.57 22.45 -24.71
C THR A 545 37.67 23.95 -25.03
N ASN A 546 36.82 24.81 -24.45
CA ASN A 546 36.86 26.26 -24.68
C ASN A 546 37.73 27.00 -23.64
N GLY A 547 38.12 26.31 -22.56
CA GLY A 547 38.92 26.86 -21.47
C GLY A 547 38.07 27.62 -20.46
N LYS A 548 38.57 27.72 -19.23
CA LYS A 548 37.83 28.21 -18.06
C LYS A 548 37.23 29.61 -18.22
N GLU A 549 35.98 29.78 -17.79
CA GLU A 549 35.27 31.05 -17.76
C GLU A 549 35.74 31.95 -16.62
N LYS A 550 35.64 33.27 -16.79
CA LYS A 550 35.88 34.22 -15.69
C LYS A 550 34.81 34.04 -14.61
N ILE A 551 35.25 33.99 -13.35
CA ILE A 551 34.34 33.87 -12.21
C ILE A 551 33.78 35.25 -11.87
N GLU A 552 32.46 35.34 -11.71
CA GLU A 552 31.78 36.54 -11.23
C GLU A 552 31.60 36.45 -9.70
N TRP A 553 31.95 37.53 -9.00
CA TRP A 553 31.88 37.62 -7.54
C TRP A 553 31.07 38.82 -7.10
N ILE A 554 30.22 38.64 -6.09
CA ILE A 554 29.44 39.69 -5.45
C ILE A 554 30.24 40.25 -4.27
N VAL A 555 30.38 41.57 -4.18
CA VAL A 555 31.05 42.24 -3.06
C VAL A 555 30.11 42.30 -1.85
N LEU A 556 30.47 41.60 -0.77
CA LEU A 556 29.68 41.53 0.47
C LEU A 556 30.09 42.57 1.51
N ASP A 557 31.38 42.90 1.59
CA ASP A 557 31.90 43.88 2.54
C ASP A 557 33.09 44.63 1.93
N LYS A 558 33.31 45.87 2.37
CA LYS A 558 34.45 46.68 1.98
C LYS A 558 35.05 47.35 3.21
N GLN A 559 36.28 46.95 3.50
CA GLN A 559 37.15 47.60 4.48
C GLN A 559 38.16 48.48 3.74
N ASP A 560 38.81 49.41 4.45
CA ASP A 560 39.70 50.42 3.85
C ASP A 560 40.74 49.84 2.88
N ASN A 561 41.16 48.58 3.10
CA ASN A 561 42.21 47.93 2.33
C ASN A 561 41.82 46.57 1.71
N ARG A 562 40.56 46.15 1.80
CA ARG A 562 40.15 44.84 1.26
C ARG A 562 38.66 44.76 1.04
N ILE A 563 38.25 43.91 0.12
CA ILE A 563 36.85 43.55 -0.11
C ILE A 563 36.63 42.08 0.20
N LEU A 564 35.49 41.78 0.83
CA LEU A 564 34.98 40.42 0.95
C LEU A 564 34.09 40.16 -0.25
N VAL A 565 34.31 39.03 -0.90
CA VAL A 565 33.51 38.64 -2.06
C VAL A 565 33.03 37.20 -1.92
N ILE A 566 31.89 36.89 -2.54
CA ILE A 566 31.33 35.53 -2.68
C ILE A 566 31.02 35.26 -4.15
N SER A 567 31.18 34.02 -4.60
CA SER A 567 30.83 33.68 -5.99
C SER A 567 29.36 33.94 -6.25
N LYS A 568 29.06 34.51 -7.42
CA LYS A 568 27.70 34.84 -7.83
C LYS A 568 26.85 33.58 -8.05
N ASN A 569 27.46 32.55 -8.63
CA ASN A 569 26.88 31.22 -8.81
C ASN A 569 27.68 30.19 -8.00
N SER A 570 27.07 29.04 -7.70
CA SER A 570 27.77 27.90 -7.11
C SER A 570 28.61 27.19 -8.17
N LEU A 571 29.90 26.99 -7.87
CA LEU A 571 30.93 26.69 -8.87
C LEU A 571 31.19 25.20 -9.07
N ASP A 572 30.98 24.36 -8.05
CA ASP A 572 31.24 22.91 -8.12
C ASP A 572 30.33 22.13 -7.14
N CYS A 573 30.28 20.81 -7.28
CA CYS A 573 29.68 19.87 -6.33
C CYS A 573 30.78 19.16 -5.54
N LYS A 574 30.79 19.35 -4.22
CA LYS A 574 31.70 18.64 -3.31
C LYS A 574 30.98 18.34 -2.00
N PRO A 575 31.14 17.13 -1.44
CA PRO A 575 30.71 16.89 -0.07
C PRO A 575 31.51 17.79 0.87
N TYR A 576 30.91 18.15 2.00
CA TYR A 576 31.58 18.88 3.06
C TYR A 576 32.78 18.07 3.59
N ASN A 577 32.60 16.76 3.75
CA ASN A 577 33.66 15.79 4.05
C ASN A 577 33.47 14.49 3.25
N GLU A 578 34.56 13.84 2.83
CA GLU A 578 34.49 12.62 1.99
C GLU A 578 33.84 11.41 2.69
N SER A 579 33.88 11.36 4.03
CA SER A 579 33.26 10.31 4.84
C SER A 579 32.17 10.88 5.76
N ALA A 580 31.15 10.06 6.02
CA ALA A 580 30.11 10.34 7.01
C ALA A 580 30.66 10.07 8.42
N GLU A 581 31.35 11.07 8.99
CA GLU A 581 31.96 11.02 10.31
C GLU A 581 31.80 12.36 11.04
N GLU A 582 32.08 12.37 12.34
CA GLU A 582 32.15 13.59 13.13
C GLU A 582 33.32 14.47 12.62
N ILE A 583 33.02 15.70 12.20
CA ILE A 583 33.98 16.58 11.55
C ILE A 583 33.75 18.05 11.92
N THR A 584 34.77 18.88 11.73
CA THR A 584 34.72 20.34 11.88
C THR A 584 35.19 21.03 10.60
N TRP A 585 34.95 22.34 10.44
CA TRP A 585 35.50 23.10 9.30
C TRP A 585 37.02 22.97 9.20
N GLU A 586 37.73 23.00 10.35
CA GLU A 586 39.18 22.89 10.39
C GLU A 586 39.71 21.63 9.71
N THR A 587 39.01 20.51 9.91
CA THR A 587 39.47 19.17 9.57
C THR A 587 38.83 18.58 8.31
N CYS A 588 37.79 19.23 7.77
CA CYS A 588 37.05 18.70 6.63
C CYS A 588 37.82 18.74 5.30
N SER A 589 37.51 17.79 4.41
CA SER A 589 38.15 17.71 3.10
C SER A 589 37.82 18.90 2.18
N LEU A 590 36.62 19.50 2.31
CA LEU A 590 36.20 20.63 1.48
C LEU A 590 37.07 21.88 1.71
N ARG A 591 37.40 22.20 2.97
CA ARG A 591 38.30 23.31 3.31
C ARG A 591 39.67 23.14 2.65
N LYS A 592 40.20 21.92 2.68
CA LYS A 592 41.48 21.58 2.05
C LYS A 592 41.41 21.78 0.54
N TRP A 593 40.37 21.24 -0.11
CA TRP A 593 40.16 21.41 -1.54
C TRP A 593 40.04 22.89 -1.95
N LEU A 594 39.33 23.72 -1.17
CA LEU A 594 39.20 25.16 -1.43
C LEU A 594 40.55 25.91 -1.41
N ASN A 595 41.44 25.55 -0.47
CA ASN A 595 42.70 26.25 -0.25
C ASN A 595 43.88 25.69 -1.05
N ASP A 596 43.76 24.43 -1.51
CA ASP A 596 44.74 23.76 -2.36
C ASP A 596 44.21 23.74 -3.81
N ASP A 597 43.51 22.66 -4.20
CA ASP A 597 43.16 22.36 -5.58
C ASP A 597 42.35 23.48 -6.27
N PHE A 598 41.29 23.99 -5.63
CA PHE A 598 40.47 25.06 -6.19
C PHE A 598 41.27 26.36 -6.33
N ALA A 599 42.01 26.77 -5.29
CA ALA A 599 42.78 28.00 -5.34
C ALA A 599 43.90 27.94 -6.40
N ASP A 600 44.53 26.77 -6.58
CA ASP A 600 45.55 26.56 -7.59
C ASP A 600 44.99 26.54 -9.01
N ASP A 601 43.76 26.04 -9.18
CA ASP A 601 43.11 25.94 -10.47
C ASP A 601 42.41 27.24 -10.89
N ALA A 602 41.80 27.96 -9.94
CA ALA A 602 40.97 29.13 -10.19
C ALA A 602 41.77 30.44 -10.35
N PHE A 603 42.95 30.54 -9.73
CA PHE A 603 43.71 31.78 -9.64
C PHE A 603 45.14 31.63 -10.18
N SER A 604 45.58 32.61 -10.94
CA SER A 604 46.98 32.77 -11.34
C SER A 604 47.85 33.28 -10.19
N GLU A 605 49.18 33.16 -10.30
CA GLU A 605 50.11 33.66 -9.28
C GLU A 605 49.94 35.16 -8.93
N PRO A 606 49.71 36.08 -9.90
CA PRO A 606 49.29 37.45 -9.61
C PRO A 606 48.02 37.52 -8.76
N GLU A 607 46.97 36.79 -9.14
CA GLU A 607 45.69 36.81 -8.41
C GLU A 607 45.86 36.26 -6.98
N LYS A 608 46.55 35.12 -6.81
CA LYS A 608 46.86 34.54 -5.50
C LYS A 608 47.64 35.50 -4.60
N SER A 609 48.46 36.39 -5.17
CA SER A 609 49.27 37.33 -4.39
C SER A 609 48.47 38.44 -3.71
N ILE A 610 47.23 38.68 -4.15
CA ILE A 610 46.31 39.67 -3.53
C ILE A 610 45.15 39.03 -2.78
N ILE A 611 45.10 37.69 -2.69
CA ILE A 611 44.20 36.95 -1.79
C ILE A 611 44.94 36.72 -0.47
N PRO A 612 44.70 37.53 0.58
CA PRO A 612 45.32 37.32 1.87
C PRO A 612 44.87 35.99 2.49
N LYS A 613 45.77 35.41 3.30
CA LYS A 613 45.36 34.43 4.30
C LYS A 613 44.74 35.19 5.47
N VAL A 614 43.53 34.81 5.87
CA VAL A 614 42.79 35.47 6.96
C VAL A 614 42.36 34.47 8.01
N SER A 615 42.23 34.96 9.24
CA SER A 615 41.56 34.21 10.30
C SER A 615 40.07 34.12 10.00
N VAL A 616 39.53 32.89 10.02
CA VAL A 616 38.12 32.56 9.83
C VAL A 616 37.61 31.97 11.14
N GLU A 617 36.83 32.77 11.87
CA GLU A 617 36.34 32.44 13.22
C GLU A 617 35.36 31.27 13.22
N ALA A 618 35.53 30.29 14.10
CA ALA A 618 34.63 29.15 14.28
C ALA A 618 33.32 29.56 15.00
N HIS A 619 32.43 30.26 14.27
CA HIS A 619 31.13 30.69 14.80
C HIS A 619 30.25 29.49 15.15
N ILE A 620 29.77 29.46 16.40
CA ILE A 620 28.78 28.50 16.90
C ILE A 620 27.49 28.60 16.09
N ASN A 621 26.83 27.47 15.89
CA ASN A 621 25.50 27.43 15.30
C ASN A 621 24.49 28.12 16.24
N PRO A 622 23.70 29.12 15.79
CA PRO A 622 22.79 29.85 16.68
C PRO A 622 21.70 29.00 17.35
N GLU A 623 21.30 27.88 16.72
CA GLU A 623 20.22 27.00 17.19
C GLU A 623 20.75 25.76 17.94
N PHE A 624 21.97 25.30 17.62
CA PHE A 624 22.52 24.03 18.11
C PHE A 624 23.86 24.21 18.82
N ASP A 625 24.04 23.51 19.95
CA ASP A 625 25.28 23.50 20.74
C ASP A 625 26.30 22.49 20.18
N THR A 626 26.43 22.43 18.84
CA THR A 626 27.39 21.57 18.15
C THR A 626 28.77 22.25 18.13
N ASP A 627 29.83 21.50 18.39
CA ASP A 627 31.19 22.03 18.45
C ASP A 627 31.63 22.58 17.07
N PRO A 628 31.87 23.90 16.94
CA PRO A 628 32.29 24.50 15.67
C PRO A 628 33.76 24.22 15.34
N GLY A 629 34.53 23.64 16.27
CA GLY A 629 35.98 23.45 16.17
C GLY A 629 36.76 24.75 16.39
N ASP A 630 38.02 24.75 15.98
CA ASP A 630 38.92 25.89 16.13
C ASP A 630 38.87 26.86 14.93
N ALA A 631 39.22 28.12 15.18
CA ALA A 631 39.39 29.11 14.13
C ALA A 631 40.53 28.73 13.17
N THR A 632 40.33 28.96 11.87
CA THR A 632 41.27 28.57 10.82
C THR A 632 41.94 29.77 10.17
N GLU A 633 43.03 29.52 9.45
CA GLU A 633 43.67 30.51 8.59
C GLU A 633 43.50 30.09 7.13
N ASP A 634 42.65 30.79 6.38
CA ASP A 634 42.20 30.39 5.05
C ASP A 634 42.34 31.54 4.03
N LYS A 635 42.58 31.20 2.78
CA LYS A 635 42.51 32.14 1.64
C LYS A 635 41.12 32.16 1.02
N VAL A 636 40.53 30.97 0.86
CA VAL A 636 39.18 30.76 0.33
C VAL A 636 38.41 29.93 1.35
N PHE A 637 37.18 30.34 1.65
CA PHE A 637 36.34 29.75 2.68
C PHE A 637 34.86 29.78 2.28
N LEU A 638 33.99 29.20 3.11
CA LEU A 638 32.53 29.36 3.01
C LEU A 638 32.05 30.32 4.09
N LEU A 639 30.92 30.99 3.90
CA LEU A 639 30.33 31.80 4.96
C LEU A 639 29.84 30.91 6.11
N SER A 640 29.90 31.39 7.35
CA SER A 640 29.13 30.81 8.47
C SER A 640 27.66 31.22 8.40
N ILE A 641 26.79 30.59 9.22
CA ILE A 641 25.41 31.06 9.42
C ILE A 641 25.39 32.53 9.84
N THR A 642 26.26 32.91 10.78
CA THR A 642 26.36 34.29 11.27
C THR A 642 26.73 35.26 10.14
N GLU A 643 27.67 34.88 9.27
CA GLU A 643 28.10 35.72 8.14
C GLU A 643 27.04 35.78 7.04
N ALA A 644 26.38 34.67 6.71
CA ALA A 644 25.29 34.63 5.74
C ALA A 644 24.12 35.52 6.18
N ASN A 645 23.76 35.50 7.47
CA ASN A 645 22.72 36.37 8.03
C ASN A 645 23.15 37.83 8.15
N LYS A 646 24.45 38.10 8.30
CA LYS A 646 24.99 39.46 8.35
C LYS A 646 25.03 40.12 6.97
N TYR A 647 25.49 39.40 5.94
CA TYR A 647 25.78 39.99 4.62
C TYR A 647 24.59 39.97 3.65
N PHE A 648 23.60 39.09 3.86
CA PHE A 648 22.40 39.03 3.05
C PHE A 648 21.19 39.53 3.84
N GLY A 649 20.46 40.50 3.27
CA GLY A 649 19.35 41.17 3.95
C GLY A 649 18.05 40.36 4.00
N SER A 650 17.94 39.32 3.17
CA SER A 650 16.78 38.44 3.07
C SER A 650 17.17 37.05 2.56
N ASP A 651 16.25 36.08 2.67
CA ASP A 651 16.40 34.76 2.06
C ASP A 651 16.59 34.90 0.54
N SER A 652 15.82 35.76 -0.12
CA SER A 652 15.93 35.91 -1.58
C SER A 652 17.31 36.42 -2.03
N ASP A 653 17.99 37.23 -1.21
CA ASP A 653 19.36 37.66 -1.52
C ASP A 653 20.38 36.51 -1.43
N ARG A 654 20.07 35.44 -0.66
CA ARG A 654 20.91 34.25 -0.49
C ARG A 654 20.72 33.20 -1.57
N GLU A 655 19.64 33.25 -2.34
CA GLU A 655 19.40 32.36 -3.46
C GLU A 655 20.62 32.31 -4.39
N CYS A 656 20.99 31.10 -4.84
CA CYS A 656 22.17 30.90 -5.66
C CYS A 656 21.89 29.89 -6.75
N LYS A 657 22.25 30.23 -7.99
CA LYS A 657 22.17 29.32 -9.13
C LYS A 657 23.41 28.45 -9.23
N ALA A 658 23.22 27.19 -9.61
CA ALA A 658 24.32 26.31 -9.96
C ALA A 658 24.82 26.62 -11.38
N THR A 659 26.12 26.56 -11.58
CA THR A 659 26.73 26.52 -12.92
C THR A 659 26.44 25.17 -13.60
N ASP A 660 26.52 25.10 -14.94
CA ASP A 660 26.29 23.84 -15.65
C ASP A 660 27.36 22.80 -15.31
N TYR A 661 28.58 23.24 -15.02
CA TYR A 661 29.65 22.38 -14.49
C TYR A 661 29.32 21.79 -13.12
N ALA A 662 28.83 22.61 -12.18
CA ALA A 662 28.43 22.12 -10.86
C ALA A 662 27.28 21.10 -10.95
N VAL A 663 26.30 21.34 -11.83
CA VAL A 663 25.19 20.40 -12.09
C VAL A 663 25.72 19.09 -12.70
N ALA A 664 26.66 19.17 -13.64
CA ALA A 664 27.27 17.98 -14.22
C ALA A 664 28.07 17.16 -13.19
N ASN A 665 28.55 17.79 -12.12
CA ASN A 665 29.25 17.14 -11.01
C ASN A 665 28.33 16.66 -9.87
N GLY A 666 27.01 16.88 -9.95
CA GLY A 666 26.05 16.27 -9.02
C GLY A 666 25.12 17.25 -8.31
N VAL A 667 25.30 18.57 -8.43
CA VAL A 667 24.48 19.54 -7.70
C VAL A 667 23.00 19.37 -8.03
N TRP A 668 22.18 19.17 -7.01
CA TRP A 668 20.73 19.27 -7.16
C TRP A 668 20.30 20.72 -7.38
N LYS A 669 19.42 20.96 -8.35
CA LYS A 669 18.82 22.27 -8.60
C LYS A 669 17.32 22.18 -8.78
N SER A 670 16.63 23.21 -8.33
CA SER A 670 15.21 23.45 -8.60
C SER A 670 14.96 23.88 -10.04
N ASP A 671 13.70 23.91 -10.45
CA ASP A 671 13.27 24.39 -11.78
C ASP A 671 13.70 25.84 -12.08
N SER A 672 13.89 26.66 -11.05
CA SER A 672 14.37 28.04 -11.17
C SER A 672 15.88 28.15 -11.47
N GLY A 673 16.60 27.04 -11.34
CA GLY A 673 18.07 26.95 -11.40
C GLY A 673 18.76 27.13 -10.06
N ASN A 674 18.03 27.49 -8.99
CA ASN A 674 18.58 27.64 -7.65
C ASN A 674 18.92 26.29 -7.02
N CYS A 675 20.00 26.25 -6.24
CA CYS A 675 20.55 25.05 -5.62
C CYS A 675 20.82 25.25 -4.14
N TRP A 676 21.03 24.14 -3.43
CA TRP A 676 21.50 24.15 -2.05
C TRP A 676 23.01 24.38 -2.03
N TRP A 677 23.51 25.15 -1.06
CA TRP A 677 24.94 25.38 -0.91
C TRP A 677 25.42 25.37 0.54
N TRP A 678 26.63 24.88 0.74
CA TRP A 678 27.21 24.69 2.07
C TRP A 678 27.56 26.00 2.79
N LEU A 679 27.36 25.99 4.11
CA LEU A 679 27.98 26.91 5.05
C LEU A 679 29.06 26.17 5.84
N ARG A 680 30.03 26.89 6.40
CA ARG A 680 31.08 26.29 7.26
C ARG A 680 30.66 26.06 8.70
N SER A 681 29.47 26.49 9.10
CA SER A 681 28.94 26.23 10.44
C SER A 681 28.55 24.75 10.57
N PRO A 682 28.73 24.12 11.75
CA PRO A 682 28.22 22.77 11.98
C PRO A 682 26.69 22.77 11.94
N GLY A 683 26.09 21.63 11.62
CA GLY A 683 24.64 21.40 11.66
C GLY A 683 24.15 21.02 13.06
N GLY A 684 23.02 20.33 13.13
CA GLY A 684 22.40 19.89 14.39
C GLY A 684 23.17 18.79 15.14
N ASP A 685 24.12 18.15 14.47
CA ASP A 685 25.08 17.21 15.05
C ASP A 685 26.45 17.31 14.36
N GLN A 686 27.47 16.67 14.94
CA GLN A 686 28.86 16.75 14.47
C GLN A 686 29.09 16.08 13.09
N SER A 687 28.12 15.31 12.59
CA SER A 687 28.15 14.66 11.28
C SER A 687 27.34 15.42 10.22
N SER A 688 26.86 16.61 10.56
CA SER A 688 26.07 17.48 9.68
C SER A 688 26.72 18.86 9.57
N ALA A 689 26.57 19.51 8.40
CA ALA A 689 27.00 20.88 8.18
C ALA A 689 25.81 21.74 7.74
N ALA A 690 25.75 22.97 8.23
CA ALA A 690 24.70 23.91 7.87
C ALA A 690 24.77 24.29 6.39
N GLY A 691 23.64 24.73 5.85
CA GLY A 691 23.55 25.12 4.45
C GLY A 691 22.54 26.22 4.22
N VAL A 692 22.34 26.53 2.94
CA VAL A 692 21.26 27.40 2.49
C VAL A 692 20.47 26.65 1.43
N TYR A 693 19.14 26.62 1.61
CA TYR A 693 18.22 25.99 0.68
C TYR A 693 18.05 26.77 -0.63
N ASN A 694 17.38 26.17 -1.59
CA ASN A 694 17.16 26.74 -2.93
C ASN A 694 16.25 27.98 -2.93
N ASP A 695 15.50 28.22 -1.86
CA ASP A 695 14.71 29.43 -1.62
C ASP A 695 15.49 30.48 -0.80
N GLY A 696 16.75 30.19 -0.46
CA GLY A 696 17.63 31.09 0.27
C GLY A 696 17.47 31.05 1.79
N GLY A 697 16.56 30.22 2.31
CA GLY A 697 16.45 29.95 3.74
C GLY A 697 17.73 29.31 4.28
N VAL A 698 18.19 29.76 5.45
CA VAL A 698 19.30 29.10 6.15
C VAL A 698 18.78 27.80 6.77
N ASP A 699 19.52 26.72 6.59
CA ASP A 699 19.29 25.44 7.24
C ASP A 699 20.30 25.28 8.38
N GLU A 700 19.91 25.67 9.59
CA GLU A 700 20.75 25.52 10.78
C GLU A 700 20.89 24.05 11.19
N GLY A 701 19.92 23.19 10.88
CA GLY A 701 20.00 21.75 11.14
C GLY A 701 21.01 21.06 10.21
N GLY A 702 21.11 21.56 8.99
CA GLY A 702 22.09 21.16 8.00
C GLY A 702 21.82 19.79 7.39
N SER A 703 22.78 19.34 6.59
CA SER A 703 22.76 18.04 5.93
C SER A 703 24.01 17.24 6.26
N THR A 704 23.93 15.91 6.14
CA THR A 704 25.04 15.01 6.40
C THR A 704 26.26 15.43 5.57
N VAL A 705 27.43 15.53 6.21
CA VAL A 705 28.65 16.09 5.60
C VAL A 705 29.14 15.34 4.36
N SER A 706 28.75 14.08 4.19
CA SER A 706 29.13 13.25 3.05
C SER A 706 28.18 13.32 1.85
N TYR A 707 27.13 14.14 1.91
CA TYR A 707 26.22 14.31 0.78
C TYR A 707 26.94 14.95 -0.40
N ASP A 708 26.81 14.34 -1.57
CA ASP A 708 27.56 14.65 -2.78
C ASP A 708 26.72 15.38 -3.85
N ASP A 709 25.59 15.97 -3.43
CA ASP A 709 24.63 16.70 -4.26
C ASP A 709 24.46 18.18 -3.86
N ILE A 710 25.27 18.67 -2.91
CA ILE A 710 25.21 20.07 -2.41
C ILE A 710 26.35 20.91 -3.01
N ALA A 711 26.02 22.14 -3.37
CA ALA A 711 26.89 23.01 -4.14
C ALA A 711 27.90 23.78 -3.27
N VAL A 712 29.04 24.14 -3.88
CA VAL A 712 30.08 24.96 -3.26
C VAL A 712 29.99 26.40 -3.74
N ARG A 713 29.82 27.33 -2.78
CA ARG A 713 29.75 28.78 -3.03
C ARG A 713 30.90 29.49 -2.28
N PRO A 714 32.10 29.56 -2.86
CA PRO A 714 33.28 30.10 -2.18
C PRO A 714 33.18 31.60 -1.92
N ALA A 715 33.83 32.03 -0.82
CA ALA A 715 34.06 33.40 -0.44
C ALA A 715 35.55 33.64 -0.12
N MET A 716 36.01 34.87 -0.29
CA MET A 716 37.39 35.25 0.03
C MET A 716 37.52 36.76 0.23
N TRP A 717 38.59 37.16 0.92
CA TRP A 717 39.03 38.55 0.92
C TRP A 717 39.98 38.81 -0.25
N ILE A 718 39.94 40.02 -0.80
CA ILE A 718 40.89 40.51 -1.80
C ILE A 718 41.45 41.84 -1.31
N ASN A 719 42.78 41.97 -1.24
CA ASN A 719 43.45 43.21 -0.85
C ASN A 719 43.34 44.27 -1.96
N LEU A 720 43.10 45.52 -1.56
CA LEU A 720 42.99 46.68 -2.46
C LEU A 720 44.30 47.47 -2.57
N ASP A 721 45.17 47.42 -1.55
CA ASP A 721 46.40 48.21 -1.56
C ASP A 721 47.57 47.58 -2.33
N SER A 722 48.36 48.54 -2.82
CA SER A 722 49.58 48.49 -3.63
C SER A 722 50.69 47.57 -3.11
#